data_AF-A0A954XG21-F1
#
_entry.id   AF-A0A954XG21-F1
#
_cell.length_a   1.000
_cell.length_b   1.000
_cell.length_c   1.000
_cell.angle_alpha   90.00
_cell.angle_beta   90.00
_cell.angle_gamma   90.00
#
_symmetry.space_group_name_H-M   'P 1'
#
loop_
_entity.id
_entity.type
_entity.pdbx_description
1 polymer ?
#
loop_
_entity_poly.entity_id
_entity_poly.type
_entity_poly.pdbx_seq_one_letter_code
_entity_poly.pdbx_strand_id
1 'polypeptide(L)'
;MREIAGLFVIAIALAACPNLAAAQTAPTPHRLFVPAHETWIDTGIDVPHGAVIDVQATGAATIRQPLEGRRFVQATVGPEGTFHYADDDFDQPFPMAAAGRGPAPCFSLIGRIGIDGEPFFVGQRMSRASPGAGRLFLGLNDFDHSDNHGGFDVAVRLLVQPQPLRIRQRVPANGPPGRPAEDAAVIIFYVDGLRPDVVEQMSAMGHLPNISELFIQGGTQVEHSFTVFPSDTITSNGSMWTGCFSDRHGIKAQIGFNRSTRESENYLGTMGPVQTGMLLEREGLDRLILRARERSISMLRGPQAAEDFRASKTSDVPAMYHYVKRSGGSYNSGVLPIMNEMSPTLWTRYIADEAPLFGTPEADRFVDEANTGYAVEHMLRGQDKVTIVWLPETDTVSHHEFRGQFGQARRTIAEADRLIGEVVTHVRRQGRFDKTYFVMVSDHGHIGGQHRHLERFDLANEFFHRPRLIGEDGRWVGGGLGLSVRQHRYWNRTDGDGQEQFVFVEAVGDGVARVFLPRGSYHSADWSGPNSVGQLMQYKVADHLPPVDLIRALTTIEAHDVPPELRRPIDLVLAKVDDNAILITSGRRGQAIIDRRRNAAGEYVYRYQVVGDVRPTASGGITYQPVTFPVADPLGLLEVIPADAYGQYHNERRWLYLTLGSAYPDSVVAMTRHLLWDERLKPREMQYAPDLVVCSGPDWQFNTFNEPGTAHGHPVHETMRNSLFVSGPGVRRGALLTDPARNVDLMPTVLEMAGVEYDGSAIDGRPLRTLFVSERVQPPTVTTAEYWQEIDLGGWQRLDYEPRPIYPIQPESINRPKSQLDLNNVVYNTLSLQEVSVNRLLDDSFSLLGNRRRPIRTLFRRTMNWSESRAAARRGQT
;
A
#
# COMPACT_ATOMS: atom_id res chain seq x y z
N MET A 1 34.51 -11.64 -53.21
CA MET A 1 35.52 -10.58 -53.25
C MET A 1 35.13 -9.53 -52.22
N ARG A 2 35.91 -9.48 -51.12
CA ARG A 2 36.24 -8.34 -50.24
C ARG A 2 35.14 -7.36 -49.81
N GLU A 3 34.86 -7.33 -48.49
CA GLU A 3 35.00 -6.16 -47.56
C GLU A 3 33.63 -5.49 -47.35
N ILE A 4 33.07 -5.21 -46.15
CA ILE A 4 33.56 -4.96 -44.78
C ILE A 4 32.45 -5.39 -43.79
N ALA A 5 32.85 -5.94 -42.64
CA ALA A 5 32.01 -6.22 -41.48
C ALA A 5 31.75 -4.93 -40.67
N GLY A 6 30.50 -4.67 -40.30
CA GLY A 6 30.12 -3.60 -39.38
C GLY A 6 29.55 -4.17 -38.08
N LEU A 7 30.41 -4.41 -37.10
CA LEU A 7 30.03 -4.54 -35.69
C LEU A 7 29.53 -3.15 -35.22
N PHE A 8 28.25 -3.03 -34.86
CA PHE A 8 27.80 -1.94 -34.00
C PHE A 8 27.95 -2.39 -32.54
N VAL A 9 29.14 -2.14 -32.00
CA VAL A 9 29.37 -2.11 -30.55
C VAL A 9 28.67 -0.85 -30.03
N ILE A 10 27.65 -1.03 -29.20
CA ILE A 10 27.08 0.06 -28.40
C ILE A 10 28.19 0.51 -27.44
N ALA A 11 28.86 1.60 -27.79
CA ALA A 11 29.76 2.29 -26.90
C ALA A 11 28.92 2.91 -25.78
N ILE A 12 28.93 2.24 -24.62
CA ILE A 12 28.55 2.86 -23.35
C ILE A 12 29.49 4.04 -23.19
N ALA A 13 28.94 5.25 -23.23
CA ALA A 13 29.66 6.44 -22.85
C ALA A 13 29.97 6.33 -21.35
N LEU A 14 31.16 5.81 -21.04
CA LEU A 14 31.86 6.10 -19.80
C LEU A 14 32.11 7.61 -19.79
N ALA A 15 31.14 8.36 -19.29
CA ALA A 15 31.38 9.72 -18.84
C ALA A 15 32.34 9.60 -17.65
N ALA A 16 33.64 9.70 -17.94
CA ALA A 16 34.65 9.96 -16.93
C ALA A 16 34.18 11.16 -16.11
N CYS A 17 34.11 11.00 -14.79
CA CYS A 17 33.89 12.10 -13.86
C CYS A 17 34.80 13.27 -14.26
N PRO A 18 34.27 14.43 -14.66
CA PRO A 18 35.12 15.61 -14.75
C PRO A 18 35.52 15.94 -13.32
N ASN A 19 36.83 15.85 -13.07
CA ASN A 19 37.57 16.45 -11.97
C ASN A 19 36.79 16.76 -10.69
N LEU A 20 37.13 16.06 -9.60
CA LEU A 20 37.11 16.65 -8.26
C LEU A 20 37.71 18.06 -8.36
N ALA A 21 36.83 19.05 -8.39
CA ALA A 21 37.19 20.41 -8.68
C ALA A 21 38.15 20.92 -7.60
N ALA A 22 39.24 21.54 -8.05
CA ALA A 22 40.01 22.44 -7.22
C ALA A 22 39.05 23.36 -6.45
N ALA A 23 39.29 23.52 -5.15
CA ALA A 23 38.47 24.36 -4.27
C ALA A 23 38.43 25.80 -4.81
N GLN A 24 37.42 26.11 -5.63
CA GLN A 24 36.94 27.47 -5.77
C GLN A 24 36.49 27.87 -4.36
N THR A 25 37.08 28.93 -3.82
CA THR A 25 36.62 29.53 -2.57
C THR A 25 35.13 29.81 -2.70
N ALA A 26 34.31 29.06 -1.96
CA ALA A 26 32.87 29.22 -1.99
C ALA A 26 32.53 30.70 -1.68
N PRO A 27 31.61 31.32 -2.43
CA PRO A 27 31.26 32.71 -2.21
C PRO A 27 30.84 32.92 -0.75
N THR A 28 31.27 34.04 -0.17
CA THR A 28 30.94 34.39 1.21
C THR A 28 29.41 34.49 1.35
N PRO A 29 28.80 33.79 2.32
CA PRO A 29 27.35 33.83 2.48
C PRO A 29 26.88 35.21 2.95
N HIS A 30 25.78 35.68 2.37
CA HIS A 30 24.98 36.77 2.91
C HIS A 30 24.24 36.24 4.13
N ARG A 31 24.52 36.82 5.31
CA ARG A 31 23.89 36.42 6.56
C ARG A 31 22.83 37.43 6.97
N LEU A 32 21.68 36.94 7.36
CA LEU A 32 20.56 37.73 7.85
C LEU A 32 19.75 36.95 8.89
N PHE A 33 19.01 37.68 9.71
CA PHE A 33 18.04 37.11 10.64
C PHE A 33 16.63 37.27 10.09
N VAL A 34 15.84 36.20 10.10
CA VAL A 34 14.44 36.16 9.68
C VAL A 34 13.55 36.02 10.93
N PRO A 35 13.03 37.12 11.52
CA PRO A 35 12.04 37.06 12.58
C PRO A 35 10.78 36.29 12.18
N ALA A 36 10.24 35.52 13.13
CA ALA A 36 9.04 34.71 12.93
C ALA A 36 7.73 35.51 12.88
N HIS A 37 7.74 36.76 13.36
CA HIS A 37 6.57 37.66 13.38
C HIS A 37 6.42 38.50 12.10
N GLU A 38 7.28 38.29 11.10
CA GLU A 38 7.23 38.99 9.81
C GLU A 38 6.81 38.02 8.71
N THR A 39 5.89 38.44 7.85
CA THR A 39 5.41 37.60 6.73
C THR A 39 6.47 37.42 5.65
N TRP A 40 7.14 38.51 5.25
CA TRP A 40 8.21 38.50 4.24
C TRP A 40 9.25 39.57 4.55
N ILE A 41 10.52 39.20 4.44
CA ILE A 41 11.65 40.10 4.64
C ILE A 41 12.42 40.21 3.35
N ASP A 42 12.66 41.45 2.93
CA ASP A 42 13.60 41.73 1.84
C ASP A 42 15.02 41.38 2.29
N THR A 43 15.62 40.40 1.62
CA THR A 43 16.96 39.92 1.98
C THR A 43 18.10 40.85 1.55
N GLY A 44 17.86 41.83 0.67
CA GLY A 44 18.97 42.57 0.05
C GLY A 44 19.52 41.94 -1.23
N ILE A 45 19.10 40.73 -1.58
CA ILE A 45 19.78 39.88 -2.57
C ILE A 45 19.00 39.85 -3.88
N ASP A 46 19.65 40.26 -4.97
CA ASP A 46 19.12 40.13 -6.33
C ASP A 46 19.60 38.82 -6.96
N VAL A 47 18.66 37.94 -7.30
CA VAL A 47 18.92 36.63 -7.90
C VAL A 47 18.94 36.77 -9.42
N PRO A 48 20.07 36.52 -10.10
CA PRO A 48 20.12 36.55 -11.55
C PRO A 48 19.48 35.31 -12.18
N HIS A 49 19.08 35.43 -13.45
CA HIS A 49 18.50 34.31 -14.20
C HIS A 49 19.49 33.14 -14.27
N GLY A 50 19.01 31.92 -13.96
CA GLY A 50 19.83 30.71 -13.97
C GLY A 50 20.77 30.54 -12.77
N ALA A 51 20.73 31.45 -11.78
CA ALA A 51 21.49 31.28 -10.55
C ALA A 51 20.96 30.10 -9.71
N VAL A 52 21.84 29.53 -8.90
CA VAL A 52 21.47 28.57 -7.87
C VAL A 52 21.41 29.29 -6.53
N ILE A 53 20.30 29.12 -5.82
CA ILE A 53 20.11 29.62 -4.47
C ILE A 53 20.52 28.52 -3.50
N ASP A 54 21.56 28.78 -2.71
CA ASP A 54 22.04 27.91 -1.63
C ASP A 54 21.72 28.57 -0.29
N VAL A 55 20.90 27.91 0.53
CA VAL A 55 20.46 28.40 1.84
C VAL A 55 20.84 27.40 2.91
N GLN A 56 21.34 27.93 4.03
CA GLN A 56 21.48 27.21 5.30
C GLN A 56 20.83 28.05 6.38
N ALA A 57 19.91 27.45 7.14
CA ALA A 57 19.17 28.11 8.20
C ALA A 57 19.28 27.31 9.50
N THR A 58 19.32 28.04 10.61
CA THR A 58 19.24 27.51 11.98
C THR A 58 18.39 28.45 12.83
N GLY A 59 18.05 28.04 14.06
CA GLY A 59 17.22 28.85 14.97
C GLY A 59 15.89 28.17 15.23
N ALA A 60 14.98 28.90 15.87
CA ALA A 60 13.68 28.36 16.24
C ALA A 60 12.64 29.48 16.32
N ALA A 61 11.42 29.16 15.90
CA ALA A 61 10.24 30.01 16.03
C ALA A 61 9.25 29.34 16.98
N THR A 62 8.71 30.11 17.94
CA THR A 62 7.60 29.67 18.79
C THR A 62 6.32 30.23 18.21
N ILE A 63 5.43 29.36 17.75
CA ILE A 63 4.22 29.71 17.00
C ILE A 63 3.04 29.97 17.93
N ARG A 64 2.96 29.25 19.04
CA ARG A 64 1.88 29.42 20.03
C ARG A 64 2.37 29.05 21.42
N GLN A 65 1.68 29.52 22.45
CA GLN A 65 1.92 29.00 23.80
C GLN A 65 1.53 27.51 23.87
N PRO A 66 2.32 26.65 24.54
CA PRO A 66 1.95 25.26 24.73
C PRO A 66 0.59 25.17 25.46
N LEU A 67 -0.43 24.63 24.81
CA LEU A 67 -1.69 24.31 25.47
C LEU A 67 -1.57 22.94 26.12
N GLU A 68 -1.66 22.89 27.45
CA GLU A 68 -1.69 21.62 28.20
C GLU A 68 -2.84 20.74 27.71
N GLY A 69 -2.51 19.54 27.23
CA GLY A 69 -3.48 18.48 26.94
C GLY A 69 -3.88 18.30 25.47
N ARG A 70 -3.35 19.09 24.52
CA ARG A 70 -3.50 18.80 23.08
C ARG A 70 -2.32 17.95 22.58
N ARG A 71 -2.59 16.71 22.17
CA ARG A 71 -1.60 15.73 21.64
C ARG A 71 -1.09 16.23 20.27
N PHE A 72 0.20 16.04 19.96
CA PHE A 72 0.81 16.29 18.64
C PHE A 72 0.80 17.73 18.11
N VAL A 73 0.81 18.75 18.97
CA VAL A 73 0.99 20.15 18.53
C VAL A 73 2.39 20.62 18.92
N GLN A 74 3.21 20.93 17.92
CA GLN A 74 4.56 21.44 18.16
C GLN A 74 4.53 22.96 18.32
N ALA A 75 4.78 23.44 19.54
CA ALA A 75 4.77 24.88 19.87
C ALA A 75 5.99 25.63 19.34
N THR A 76 7.14 24.96 19.23
CA THR A 76 8.41 25.55 18.75
C THR A 76 8.96 24.71 17.60
N VAL A 77 9.24 25.35 16.46
CA VAL A 77 9.68 24.72 15.21
C VAL A 77 11.03 25.27 14.74
N GLY A 78 11.83 24.43 14.09
CA GLY A 78 13.01 24.87 13.34
C GLY A 78 12.64 25.37 11.94
N PRO A 79 13.63 25.77 11.11
CA PRO A 79 13.39 26.24 9.75
C PRO A 79 12.66 25.22 8.85
N GLU A 80 12.76 23.92 9.14
CA GLU A 80 12.03 22.86 8.47
C GLU A 80 10.50 22.94 8.65
N GLY A 81 10.00 23.59 9.70
CA GLY A 81 8.58 23.61 10.04
C GLY A 81 8.11 22.29 10.67
N THR A 82 6.82 21.96 10.56
CA THR A 82 6.26 20.74 11.14
C THR A 82 5.01 20.23 10.43
N PHE A 83 4.77 18.92 10.51
CA PHE A 83 3.49 18.28 10.20
C PHE A 83 2.64 18.00 11.46
N HIS A 84 3.18 18.26 12.65
CA HIS A 84 2.50 18.14 13.94
C HIS A 84 1.83 19.49 14.32
N TYR A 85 0.83 19.88 13.53
CA TYR A 85 0.03 21.10 13.70
C TYR A 85 -1.29 20.81 14.44
N ALA A 86 -2.02 21.85 14.88
CA ALA A 86 -3.32 21.65 15.51
C ALA A 86 -4.44 21.56 14.48
N ASP A 87 -5.51 20.84 14.79
CA ASP A 87 -6.63 20.65 13.86
C ASP A 87 -7.29 21.98 13.43
N ASP A 88 -7.22 23.03 14.27
CA ASP A 88 -7.70 24.39 13.94
C ASP A 88 -6.89 25.05 12.80
N ASP A 89 -5.68 24.56 12.51
CA ASP A 89 -4.80 25.04 11.43
C ASP A 89 -5.15 24.41 10.07
N PHE A 90 -6.02 23.39 10.05
CA PHE A 90 -6.25 22.51 8.90
C PHE A 90 -6.59 23.26 7.60
N ASP A 91 -7.48 24.25 7.68
CA ASP A 91 -8.04 24.98 6.53
C ASP A 91 -7.48 26.39 6.35
N GLN A 92 -6.44 26.74 7.11
CA GLN A 92 -5.93 28.10 7.15
C GLN A 92 -5.18 28.50 5.87
N PRO A 93 -5.19 29.80 5.50
CA PRO A 93 -4.63 30.29 4.24
C PRO A 93 -3.11 30.51 4.35
N PHE A 94 -2.35 29.44 4.50
CA PHE A 94 -0.89 29.51 4.51
C PHE A 94 -0.32 30.13 3.22
N PRO A 95 0.75 30.95 3.28
CA PRO A 95 1.42 31.50 2.10
C PRO A 95 1.82 30.43 1.08
N MET A 96 2.31 29.28 1.57
CA MET A 96 2.52 28.07 0.80
C MET A 96 1.54 27.00 1.30
N ALA A 97 0.74 26.42 0.40
CA ALA A 97 -0.36 25.51 0.78
C ALA A 97 0.13 24.36 1.68
N ALA A 98 -0.33 24.35 2.92
CA ALA A 98 0.06 23.43 3.98
C ALA A 98 -1.17 22.74 4.59
N ALA A 99 -0.93 21.86 5.57
CA ALA A 99 -1.95 21.15 6.34
C ALA A 99 -2.96 20.41 5.43
N GLY A 100 -4.25 20.72 5.56
CA GLY A 100 -5.30 20.12 4.74
C GLY A 100 -5.25 20.51 3.28
N ARG A 101 -4.68 21.67 2.94
CA ARG A 101 -4.82 22.26 1.60
C ARG A 101 -3.61 22.01 0.71
N GLY A 102 -2.47 21.61 1.27
CA GLY A 102 -1.30 21.27 0.48
C GLY A 102 -0.21 20.54 1.25
N PRO A 103 0.82 20.06 0.51
CA PRO A 103 1.86 19.20 1.04
C PRO A 103 2.88 19.94 1.92
N ALA A 104 2.82 21.27 2.04
CA ALA A 104 3.85 22.02 2.74
C ALA A 104 3.88 21.73 4.24
N PRO A 105 5.07 21.68 4.85
CA PRO A 105 5.18 21.76 6.29
C PRO A 105 4.67 23.12 6.77
N CYS A 106 3.81 23.10 7.79
CA CYS A 106 3.35 24.31 8.46
C CYS A 106 4.54 24.99 9.13
N PHE A 107 4.56 26.32 9.16
CA PHE A 107 5.53 27.11 9.91
C PHE A 107 7.00 26.90 9.46
N SER A 108 7.22 26.48 8.22
CA SER A 108 8.55 26.32 7.63
C SER A 108 9.12 27.64 7.11
N LEU A 109 10.44 27.73 6.99
CA LEU A 109 11.11 28.80 6.26
C LEU A 109 10.80 28.65 4.77
N ILE A 110 10.25 29.71 4.17
CA ILE A 110 9.90 29.80 2.75
C ILE A 110 10.59 30.99 2.10
N GLY A 111 10.72 30.93 0.78
CA GLY A 111 11.28 31.99 -0.05
C GLY A 111 10.36 32.35 -1.21
N ARG A 112 10.52 33.56 -1.74
CA ARG A 112 9.92 33.97 -3.02
C ARG A 112 10.84 34.95 -3.75
N ILE A 113 10.67 35.04 -5.07
CA ILE A 113 11.47 35.94 -5.92
C ILE A 113 10.55 36.94 -6.59
N GLY A 114 10.78 38.22 -6.29
CA GLY A 114 9.84 39.29 -6.61
C GLY A 114 8.71 39.39 -5.58
N ILE A 115 8.04 40.54 -5.56
CA ILE A 115 6.96 40.82 -4.59
C ILE A 115 5.71 39.97 -4.83
N ASP A 116 5.49 39.55 -6.07
CA ASP A 116 4.37 38.70 -6.52
C ASP A 116 4.84 37.29 -6.93
N GLY A 117 6.05 36.89 -6.54
CA GLY A 117 6.59 35.58 -6.87
C GLY A 117 5.92 34.46 -6.07
N GLU A 118 5.72 33.32 -6.73
CA GLU A 118 5.23 32.09 -6.09
C GLU A 118 6.18 31.64 -4.97
N PRO A 119 5.66 31.35 -3.76
CA PRO A 119 6.45 30.83 -2.66
C PRO A 119 7.04 29.44 -2.95
N PHE A 120 8.24 29.19 -2.44
CA PHE A 120 8.90 27.88 -2.46
C PHE A 120 9.46 27.51 -1.09
N PHE A 121 9.48 26.22 -0.78
CA PHE A 121 10.07 25.67 0.44
C PHE A 121 11.59 25.91 0.46
N VAL A 122 12.10 26.39 1.60
CA VAL A 122 13.54 26.59 1.85
C VAL A 122 14.04 25.66 2.95
N GLY A 123 13.30 25.54 4.06
CA GLY A 123 13.65 24.64 5.15
C GLY A 123 15.00 24.95 5.81
N GLN A 124 15.60 23.93 6.43
CA GLN A 124 16.91 24.04 7.08
C GLN A 124 18.06 24.19 6.08
N ARG A 125 17.99 23.50 4.94
CA ARG A 125 19.02 23.51 3.90
C ARG A 125 18.37 23.35 2.53
N MET A 126 18.76 24.18 1.58
CA MET A 126 18.30 24.07 0.19
C MET A 126 19.42 24.48 -0.76
N SER A 127 19.59 23.76 -1.86
CA SER A 127 20.49 24.18 -2.94
C SER A 127 19.86 23.82 -4.28
N ARG A 128 19.23 24.81 -4.93
CA ARG A 128 18.47 24.58 -6.18
C ARG A 128 18.62 25.72 -7.17
N ALA A 129 18.41 25.41 -8.44
CA ALA A 129 18.19 26.41 -9.47
C ALA A 129 17.01 27.30 -9.07
N SER A 130 17.23 28.60 -9.23
CA SER A 130 16.23 29.61 -8.97
C SER A 130 15.04 29.44 -9.92
N PRO A 131 13.77 29.50 -9.43
CA PRO A 131 12.59 29.44 -10.28
C PRO A 131 12.43 30.67 -11.19
N GLY A 132 13.16 31.76 -10.91
CA GLY A 132 13.12 33.00 -11.68
C GLY A 132 14.30 33.92 -11.41
N ALA A 133 14.19 35.19 -11.81
CA ALA A 133 15.17 36.23 -11.52
C ALA A 133 14.48 37.41 -10.83
N GLY A 134 15.18 38.08 -9.91
CA GLY A 134 14.64 39.22 -9.17
C GLY A 134 15.04 39.23 -7.69
N ARG A 135 14.38 40.08 -6.92
CA ARG A 135 14.65 40.28 -5.49
C ARG A 135 14.23 39.08 -4.66
N LEU A 136 15.13 38.52 -3.83
CA LEU A 136 14.80 37.42 -2.93
C LEU A 136 14.17 37.93 -1.63
N PHE A 137 13.04 37.33 -1.26
CA PHE A 137 12.39 37.51 0.03
C PHE A 137 12.36 36.17 0.78
N LEU A 138 12.49 36.22 2.10
CA LEU A 138 12.37 35.07 3.00
C LEU A 138 11.31 35.34 4.07
N GLY A 139 10.62 34.30 4.52
CA GLY A 139 9.55 34.44 5.49
C GLY A 139 9.16 33.10 6.12
N LEU A 140 8.21 33.15 7.05
CA LEU A 140 7.65 31.99 7.71
C LEU A 140 6.35 31.57 7.02
N ASN A 141 6.17 30.28 6.78
CA ASN A 141 4.93 29.70 6.25
C ASN A 141 3.85 29.66 7.33
N ASP A 142 3.30 30.83 7.65
CA ASP A 142 2.26 31.01 8.65
C ASP A 142 1.21 31.98 8.11
N PHE A 143 -0.04 31.78 8.53
CA PHE A 143 -1.18 32.63 8.17
C PHE A 143 -1.42 33.74 9.20
N ASP A 144 -0.95 33.56 10.44
CA ASP A 144 -0.97 34.57 11.50
C ASP A 144 0.42 34.67 12.12
N HIS A 145 1.05 35.84 12.04
CA HIS A 145 2.39 36.08 12.58
C HIS A 145 2.36 36.80 13.93
N SER A 146 1.18 37.19 14.41
CA SER A 146 1.03 38.13 15.53
C SER A 146 1.38 37.53 16.90
N ASP A 147 1.31 36.21 17.03
CA ASP A 147 1.69 35.45 18.22
C ASP A 147 3.06 34.77 18.12
N ASN A 148 3.75 34.94 16.99
CA ASN A 148 5.05 34.32 16.74
C ASN A 148 6.19 35.02 17.46
N HIS A 149 7.10 34.22 18.02
CA HIS A 149 8.31 34.69 18.69
C HIS A 149 9.56 33.97 18.17
N GLY A 150 10.73 34.60 18.26
CA GLY A 150 11.98 34.03 17.76
C GLY A 150 12.19 34.25 16.26
N GLY A 151 12.88 33.32 15.61
CA GLY A 151 13.22 33.43 14.19
C GLY A 151 14.42 32.56 13.81
N PHE A 152 14.92 32.78 12.59
CA PHE A 152 15.95 31.96 11.98
C PHE A 152 17.17 32.78 11.57
N ASP A 153 18.36 32.28 11.88
CA ASP A 153 19.62 32.74 11.32
C ASP A 153 19.82 32.07 9.96
N VAL A 154 19.86 32.87 8.89
CA VAL A 154 19.91 32.39 7.52
C VAL A 154 21.21 32.85 6.83
N ALA A 155 21.85 31.93 6.13
CA ALA A 155 23.00 32.15 5.27
C ALA A 155 22.63 31.81 3.83
N VAL A 156 22.69 32.79 2.93
CA VAL A 156 22.38 32.64 1.50
C VAL A 156 23.63 32.81 0.65
N ARG A 157 23.85 31.91 -0.31
CA ARG A 157 24.86 32.03 -1.37
C ARG A 157 24.19 31.91 -2.73
N LEU A 158 24.71 32.66 -3.70
CA LEU A 158 24.37 32.47 -5.10
C LEU A 158 25.49 31.67 -5.76
N LEU A 159 25.15 30.49 -6.27
CA LEU A 159 26.07 29.55 -6.90
C LEU A 159 25.77 29.42 -8.40
N VAL A 160 26.71 28.83 -9.13
CA VAL A 160 26.53 28.47 -10.55
C VAL A 160 25.97 27.05 -10.70
N GLN A 161 26.25 26.17 -9.75
CA GLN A 161 25.84 24.77 -9.75
C GLN A 161 25.23 24.40 -8.38
N PRO A 162 24.16 23.59 -8.36
CA PRO A 162 23.53 23.15 -7.13
C PRO A 162 24.48 22.27 -6.32
N GLN A 163 24.40 22.39 -4.99
CA GLN A 163 25.03 21.42 -4.11
C GLN A 163 24.19 20.15 -4.05
N PRO A 164 24.82 18.97 -3.99
CA PRO A 164 24.08 17.73 -3.79
C PRO A 164 23.36 17.76 -2.44
N LEU A 165 22.09 17.35 -2.43
CA LEU A 165 21.33 17.08 -1.20
C LEU A 165 21.99 15.93 -0.44
N ARG A 166 22.35 14.86 -1.16
CA ARG A 166 23.07 13.69 -0.65
C ARG A 166 23.77 12.94 -1.76
N ILE A 167 24.65 12.02 -1.40
CA ILE A 167 25.35 11.13 -2.33
C ILE A 167 24.90 9.71 -2.00
N ARG A 168 24.45 8.97 -3.02
CA ARG A 168 24.07 7.56 -2.89
C ARG A 168 24.96 6.64 -3.69
N GLN A 169 25.12 5.42 -3.19
CA GLN A 169 25.70 4.30 -3.93
C GLN A 169 24.59 3.61 -4.75
N ARG A 170 24.65 3.66 -6.09
CA ARG A 170 23.76 2.86 -6.94
C ARG A 170 24.33 1.46 -7.13
N VAL A 171 23.52 0.45 -6.83
CA VAL A 171 23.88 -0.97 -6.94
C VAL A 171 23.07 -1.59 -8.08
N PRO A 172 23.70 -2.02 -9.19
CA PRO A 172 23.01 -2.67 -10.29
C PRO A 172 22.62 -4.11 -9.96
N ALA A 173 21.65 -4.65 -10.70
CA ALA A 173 21.19 -6.05 -10.61
C ALA A 173 22.31 -7.10 -10.72
N ASN A 174 23.35 -6.82 -11.51
CA ASN A 174 24.50 -7.71 -11.68
C ASN A 174 25.58 -7.50 -10.60
N GLY A 175 25.28 -6.77 -9.54
CA GLY A 175 26.19 -6.59 -8.40
C GLY A 175 26.53 -7.94 -7.74
N PRO A 176 27.75 -8.11 -7.21
CA PRO A 176 28.11 -9.36 -6.56
C PRO A 176 27.26 -9.57 -5.29
N PRO A 177 26.64 -10.73 -5.10
CA PRO A 177 25.83 -11.01 -3.91
C PRO A 177 26.72 -11.10 -2.67
N GLY A 178 26.22 -10.60 -1.55
CA GLY A 178 26.81 -10.82 -0.23
C GLY A 178 26.07 -11.92 0.54
N ARG A 179 26.38 -12.04 1.82
CA ARG A 179 25.70 -12.95 2.76
C ARG A 179 25.25 -12.17 3.99
N PRO A 180 24.10 -12.52 4.59
CA PRO A 180 23.74 -11.99 5.89
C PRO A 180 24.74 -12.46 6.96
N ALA A 181 24.97 -11.61 7.96
CA ALA A 181 25.59 -11.98 9.23
C ALA A 181 24.87 -13.15 9.91
N GLU A 182 25.65 -14.03 10.53
CA GLU A 182 25.15 -15.16 11.32
C GLU A 182 24.46 -14.68 12.61
N ASP A 183 23.42 -15.40 13.03
CA ASP A 183 22.72 -15.21 14.32
C ASP A 183 22.14 -13.81 14.60
N ALA A 184 21.78 -13.07 13.56
CA ALA A 184 21.07 -11.80 13.72
C ALA A 184 19.57 -11.98 14.00
N ALA A 185 18.98 -11.03 14.71
CA ALA A 185 17.53 -10.86 14.80
C ALA A 185 17.02 -9.98 13.65
N VAL A 186 15.77 -10.13 13.26
CA VAL A 186 15.12 -9.27 12.26
C VAL A 186 13.92 -8.55 12.91
N ILE A 187 13.90 -7.22 12.81
CA ILE A 187 12.75 -6.40 13.19
C ILE A 187 12.19 -5.78 11.91
N ILE A 188 10.92 -6.06 11.63
CA ILE A 188 10.19 -5.55 10.48
C ILE A 188 9.23 -4.45 10.96
N PHE A 189 9.42 -3.24 10.45
CA PHE A 189 8.45 -2.17 10.51
C PHE A 189 7.59 -2.25 9.24
N TYR A 190 6.35 -2.70 9.41
CA TYR A 190 5.37 -2.75 8.34
C TYR A 190 4.51 -1.50 8.40
N VAL A 191 4.80 -0.52 7.53
CA VAL A 191 4.03 0.74 7.43
C VAL A 191 3.08 0.61 6.25
N ASP A 192 1.79 0.45 6.56
CA ASP A 192 0.74 0.13 5.60
C ASP A 192 0.55 1.27 4.59
N GLY A 193 0.45 0.93 3.30
CA GLY A 193 0.24 1.89 2.20
C GLY A 193 1.37 2.90 1.93
N LEU A 194 2.46 2.93 2.70
CA LEU A 194 3.53 3.94 2.61
C LEU A 194 4.26 3.95 1.24
N ARG A 195 4.11 5.06 0.53
CA ARG A 195 4.79 5.29 -0.75
C ARG A 195 6.27 5.66 -0.58
N PRO A 196 7.17 5.12 -1.43
CA PRO A 196 8.60 5.40 -1.32
C PRO A 196 8.98 6.85 -1.67
N ASP A 197 8.27 7.49 -2.60
CA ASP A 197 8.54 8.89 -2.98
C ASP A 197 8.13 9.88 -1.89
N VAL A 198 7.07 9.59 -1.13
CA VAL A 198 6.67 10.41 0.03
C VAL A 198 7.74 10.34 1.13
N VAL A 199 8.31 9.15 1.38
CA VAL A 199 9.46 8.99 2.29
C VAL A 199 10.65 9.84 1.84
N GLU A 200 10.95 9.83 0.54
CA GLU A 200 12.05 10.63 -0.03
C GLU A 200 11.81 12.14 0.13
N GLN A 201 10.60 12.62 -0.16
CA GLN A 201 10.20 14.01 -0.01
C GLN A 201 10.31 14.46 1.46
N MET A 202 9.70 13.72 2.39
CA MET A 202 9.70 14.06 3.81
C MET A 202 11.08 13.94 4.46
N SER A 203 11.90 12.97 4.02
CA SER A 203 13.31 12.89 4.43
C SER A 203 14.11 14.10 3.94
N ALA A 204 13.96 14.50 2.67
CA ALA A 204 14.63 15.66 2.12
C ALA A 204 14.27 16.95 2.88
N MET A 205 12.99 17.11 3.23
CA MET A 205 12.50 18.25 4.03
C MET A 205 12.93 18.21 5.50
N GLY A 206 13.46 17.07 6.00
CA GLY A 206 13.97 16.94 7.37
C GLY A 206 12.96 16.43 8.40
N HIS A 207 11.83 15.84 7.98
CA HIS A 207 10.75 15.41 8.88
C HIS A 207 10.78 13.93 9.27
N LEU A 208 11.70 13.13 8.71
CA LEU A 208 11.85 11.70 9.03
C LEU A 208 13.25 11.39 9.59
N PRO A 209 13.65 11.96 10.75
CA PRO A 209 15.02 11.81 11.25
C PRO A 209 15.42 10.36 11.54
N ASN A 210 14.54 9.54 12.11
CA ASN A 210 14.88 8.16 12.48
C ASN A 210 14.99 7.26 11.24
N ILE A 211 14.05 7.37 10.31
CA ILE A 211 14.07 6.66 9.02
C ILE A 211 15.27 7.12 8.19
N SER A 212 15.57 8.42 8.19
CA SER A 212 16.71 8.96 7.44
C SER A 212 18.03 8.42 7.97
N GLU A 213 18.24 8.42 9.29
CA GLU A 213 19.43 7.86 9.93
C GLU A 213 19.53 6.35 9.68
N LEU A 214 18.45 5.62 9.97
CA LEU A 214 18.48 4.15 9.99
C LEU A 214 18.50 3.53 8.59
N PHE A 215 17.69 4.04 7.67
CA PHE A 215 17.44 3.39 6.38
C PHE A 215 18.09 4.13 5.22
N ILE A 216 17.87 5.44 5.09
CA ILE A 216 18.37 6.19 3.94
C ILE A 216 19.90 6.34 3.99
N GLN A 217 20.45 6.69 5.16
CA GLN A 217 21.90 6.83 5.36
C GLN A 217 22.52 5.53 5.88
N GLY A 218 21.83 4.85 6.80
CA GLY A 218 22.30 3.65 7.47
C GLY A 218 22.10 2.34 6.69
N GLY A 219 21.32 2.36 5.60
CA GLY A 219 20.89 1.15 4.92
C GLY A 219 20.83 1.25 3.40
N THR A 220 20.06 0.33 2.83
CA THR A 220 19.79 0.19 1.40
C THR A 220 18.30 0.31 1.15
N GLN A 221 17.93 1.16 0.20
CA GLN A 221 16.59 1.21 -0.39
C GLN A 221 16.54 0.34 -1.64
N VAL A 222 15.45 -0.39 -1.83
CA VAL A 222 15.14 -1.01 -3.13
C VAL A 222 14.35 -0.01 -3.95
N GLU A 223 14.94 0.50 -5.04
CA GLU A 223 14.36 1.56 -5.86
C GLU A 223 13.03 1.13 -6.47
N HIS A 224 12.98 -0.10 -6.95
CA HIS A 224 11.85 -0.67 -7.69
C HIS A 224 11.29 -1.88 -6.96
N SER A 225 10.63 -1.65 -5.81
CA SER A 225 9.84 -2.67 -5.13
C SER A 225 8.39 -2.61 -5.61
N PHE A 226 7.83 -3.77 -5.98
CA PHE A 226 6.46 -3.89 -6.46
C PHE A 226 5.63 -4.85 -5.61
N THR A 227 4.35 -4.52 -5.44
CA THR A 227 3.37 -5.41 -4.84
C THR A 227 2.77 -6.38 -5.86
N VAL A 228 1.85 -7.23 -5.41
CA VAL A 228 1.02 -8.12 -6.23
C VAL A 228 -0.25 -7.41 -6.67
N PHE A 229 -1.02 -8.05 -7.55
CA PHE A 229 -2.32 -7.53 -8.00
C PHE A 229 -3.50 -8.30 -7.37
N PRO A 230 -4.56 -7.62 -6.93
CA PRO A 230 -4.64 -6.17 -6.72
C PRO A 230 -3.67 -5.70 -5.64
N SER A 231 -3.29 -4.42 -5.72
CA SER A 231 -2.44 -3.76 -4.74
C SER A 231 -3.26 -3.39 -3.50
N ASP A 232 -3.77 -4.41 -2.80
CA ASP A 232 -4.57 -4.27 -1.56
C ASP A 232 -3.88 -4.96 -0.37
N THR A 233 -4.25 -4.59 0.85
CA THR A 233 -3.61 -5.07 2.08
C THR A 233 -3.60 -6.59 2.18
N ILE A 234 -4.76 -7.24 2.13
CA ILE A 234 -4.87 -8.69 2.43
C ILE A 234 -4.17 -9.57 1.38
N THR A 235 -4.30 -9.25 0.09
CA THR A 235 -3.64 -10.00 -0.98
C THR A 235 -2.13 -9.84 -0.88
N SER A 236 -1.66 -8.61 -0.67
CA SER A 236 -0.24 -8.28 -0.52
C SER A 236 0.36 -8.94 0.72
N ASN A 237 -0.34 -8.91 1.86
CA ASN A 237 0.07 -9.53 3.12
C ASN A 237 0.23 -11.05 2.96
N GLY A 238 -0.72 -11.69 2.26
CA GLY A 238 -0.62 -13.11 1.91
C GLY A 238 0.66 -13.43 1.13
N SER A 239 1.03 -12.59 0.17
CA SER A 239 2.24 -12.75 -0.62
C SER A 239 3.53 -12.41 0.14
N MET A 240 3.53 -11.36 0.95
CA MET A 240 4.67 -10.95 1.80
C MET A 240 5.08 -12.03 2.79
N TRP A 241 4.10 -12.67 3.44
CA TRP A 241 4.37 -13.64 4.49
C TRP A 241 4.54 -15.06 4.00
N THR A 242 4.15 -15.40 2.77
CA THR A 242 4.33 -16.75 2.20
C THR A 242 5.40 -16.82 1.11
N GLY A 243 5.85 -15.68 0.60
CA GLY A 243 6.71 -15.59 -0.57
C GLY A 243 6.10 -16.22 -1.84
N CYS A 244 4.79 -16.42 -1.87
CA CYS A 244 4.05 -17.01 -2.99
C CYS A 244 3.07 -15.99 -3.56
N PHE A 245 2.76 -16.08 -4.85
CA PHE A 245 1.67 -15.31 -5.43
C PHE A 245 0.29 -15.85 -5.03
N SER A 246 -0.74 -15.03 -5.24
CA SER A 246 -2.11 -15.31 -4.84
C SER A 246 -2.77 -16.49 -5.56
N ASP A 247 -2.26 -16.93 -6.71
CA ASP A 247 -2.67 -18.19 -7.34
C ASP A 247 -2.29 -19.43 -6.51
N ARG A 248 -1.23 -19.36 -5.70
CA ARG A 248 -0.77 -20.45 -4.85
C ARG A 248 -1.35 -20.42 -3.44
N HIS A 249 -1.41 -19.26 -2.79
CA HIS A 249 -1.94 -19.17 -1.41
C HIS A 249 -3.47 -18.98 -1.37
N GLY A 250 -4.11 -18.58 -2.49
CA GLY A 250 -5.56 -18.50 -2.62
C GLY A 250 -6.25 -17.35 -1.87
N ILE A 251 -5.47 -16.41 -1.34
CA ILE A 251 -5.93 -15.13 -0.77
C ILE A 251 -5.81 -14.11 -1.88
N LYS A 252 -6.93 -13.69 -2.47
CA LYS A 252 -6.96 -12.84 -3.66
C LYS A 252 -7.78 -11.56 -3.44
N ALA A 253 -8.05 -11.21 -2.19
CA ALA A 253 -9.21 -10.42 -1.83
C ALA A 253 -9.11 -9.79 -0.45
N GLN A 254 -9.59 -8.57 -0.28
CA GLN A 254 -10.01 -8.08 1.04
C GLN A 254 -11.35 -8.71 1.47
N ILE A 255 -12.30 -8.83 0.53
CA ILE A 255 -13.60 -9.48 0.75
C ILE A 255 -13.74 -10.68 -0.17
N GLY A 256 -13.95 -11.86 0.43
CA GLY A 256 -14.19 -13.11 -0.30
C GLY A 256 -15.68 -13.40 -0.44
N PHE A 257 -16.20 -13.53 -1.67
CA PHE A 257 -17.55 -14.04 -1.91
C PHE A 257 -17.51 -15.52 -2.27
N ASN A 258 -18.20 -16.34 -1.49
CA ASN A 258 -18.34 -17.77 -1.74
C ASN A 258 -19.63 -18.03 -2.53
N ARG A 259 -19.49 -18.43 -3.80
CA ARG A 259 -20.62 -18.74 -4.69
C ARG A 259 -21.50 -19.87 -4.16
N SER A 260 -20.94 -20.86 -3.47
CA SER A 260 -21.69 -22.02 -2.99
C SER A 260 -22.62 -21.68 -1.83
N THR A 261 -22.20 -20.78 -0.94
CA THR A 261 -23.05 -20.32 0.18
C THR A 261 -23.82 -19.05 -0.17
N ARG A 262 -23.33 -18.28 -1.15
CA ARG A 262 -23.75 -16.91 -1.49
C ARG A 262 -23.54 -15.96 -0.31
N GLU A 263 -22.45 -16.17 0.43
CA GLU A 263 -22.05 -15.34 1.55
C GLU A 263 -20.71 -14.67 1.27
N SER A 264 -20.54 -13.50 1.87
CA SER A 264 -19.31 -12.70 1.76
C SER A 264 -18.62 -12.63 3.12
N GLU A 265 -17.32 -12.85 3.14
CA GLU A 265 -16.45 -12.79 4.31
C GLU A 265 -15.53 -11.57 4.19
N ASN A 266 -15.40 -10.78 5.26
CA ASN A 266 -14.46 -9.65 5.32
C ASN A 266 -13.21 -10.10 6.09
N TYR A 267 -12.07 -10.11 5.40
CA TYR A 267 -10.80 -10.59 5.95
C TYR A 267 -10.07 -9.56 6.83
N LEU A 268 -10.49 -8.29 6.83
CA LEU A 268 -10.05 -7.26 7.77
C LEU A 268 -11.01 -7.06 8.95
N GLY A 269 -12.14 -7.76 8.97
CA GLY A 269 -13.05 -7.72 10.12
C GLY A 269 -12.41 -8.37 11.37
N THR A 270 -13.05 -8.24 12.54
CA THR A 270 -12.51 -8.70 13.84
C THR A 270 -11.93 -10.13 13.83
N MET A 271 -12.63 -11.09 13.20
CA MET A 271 -12.16 -12.48 13.09
C MET A 271 -11.43 -12.78 11.76
N GLY A 272 -11.41 -11.81 10.84
CA GLY A 272 -10.89 -11.94 9.49
C GLY A 272 -9.41 -12.35 9.44
N PRO A 273 -8.50 -11.74 10.22
CA PRO A 273 -7.09 -12.10 10.20
C PRO A 273 -6.81 -13.58 10.53
N VAL A 274 -7.51 -14.12 11.52
CA VAL A 274 -7.38 -15.52 11.93
C VAL A 274 -8.03 -16.45 10.90
N GLN A 275 -9.21 -16.10 10.38
CA GLN A 275 -9.87 -16.87 9.31
C GLN A 275 -9.00 -16.95 8.04
N THR A 276 -8.33 -15.86 7.71
CA THR A 276 -7.40 -15.78 6.58
C THR A 276 -6.16 -16.61 6.84
N GLY A 277 -5.59 -16.55 8.06
CA GLY A 277 -4.48 -17.41 8.45
C GLY A 277 -4.80 -18.91 8.37
N MET A 278 -6.05 -19.30 8.67
CA MET A 278 -6.50 -20.70 8.53
C MET A 278 -6.57 -21.22 7.08
N LEU A 279 -6.51 -20.33 6.08
CA LEU A 279 -6.38 -20.72 4.67
C LEU A 279 -4.96 -21.13 4.30
N LEU A 280 -3.96 -20.65 5.03
CA LEU A 280 -2.58 -21.07 4.89
C LEU A 280 -2.38 -22.46 5.54
N GLU A 281 -1.14 -22.87 5.76
CA GLU A 281 -0.86 -24.09 6.49
C GLU A 281 -1.43 -24.03 7.92
N ARG A 282 -2.13 -25.09 8.34
CA ARG A 282 -2.74 -25.16 9.68
C ARG A 282 -1.85 -25.86 10.70
N GLU A 283 -1.85 -25.38 11.93
CA GLU A 283 -1.13 -25.95 13.07
C GLU A 283 -2.06 -26.37 14.22
N GLY A 284 -1.49 -27.08 15.20
CA GLY A 284 -2.16 -27.40 16.46
C GLY A 284 -3.52 -28.09 16.32
N LEU A 285 -4.49 -27.57 17.09
CA LEU A 285 -5.85 -28.11 17.16
C LEU A 285 -6.59 -27.98 15.82
N ASP A 286 -6.39 -26.89 15.08
CA ASP A 286 -7.06 -26.66 13.80
C ASP A 286 -6.65 -27.68 12.74
N ARG A 287 -5.37 -28.06 12.72
CA ARG A 287 -4.87 -29.14 11.86
C ARG A 287 -5.51 -30.48 12.21
N LEU A 288 -5.65 -30.77 13.50
CA LEU A 288 -6.27 -32.01 13.96
C LEU A 288 -7.76 -32.08 13.59
N ILE A 289 -8.50 -30.98 13.78
CA ILE A 289 -9.91 -30.87 13.40
C ILE A 289 -10.08 -31.05 11.89
N LEU A 290 -9.24 -30.39 11.08
CA LEU A 290 -9.29 -30.52 9.62
C LEU A 290 -9.05 -31.98 9.19
N ARG A 291 -8.00 -32.62 9.70
CA ARG A 291 -7.68 -34.03 9.38
C ARG A 291 -8.77 -35.01 9.82
N ALA A 292 -9.39 -34.77 10.98
CA ALA A 292 -10.52 -35.59 11.44
C ALA A 292 -11.70 -35.49 10.47
N ARG A 293 -12.04 -34.27 9.99
CA ARG A 293 -13.11 -34.06 9.01
C ARG A 293 -12.76 -34.66 7.65
N GLU A 294 -11.53 -34.46 7.16
CA GLU A 294 -11.00 -35.06 5.93
C GLU A 294 -11.13 -36.58 5.98
N ARG A 295 -10.71 -37.24 7.07
CA ARG A 295 -10.81 -38.69 7.26
C ARG A 295 -12.26 -39.17 7.26
N SER A 296 -13.17 -38.46 7.94
CA SER A 296 -14.59 -38.79 7.95
C SER A 296 -15.22 -38.68 6.55
N ILE A 297 -14.88 -37.63 5.80
CA ILE A 297 -15.33 -37.46 4.42
C ILE A 297 -14.75 -38.56 3.53
N SER A 298 -13.48 -38.91 3.71
CA SER A 298 -12.83 -40.01 2.98
C SER A 298 -13.56 -41.34 3.21
N MET A 299 -13.95 -41.63 4.45
CA MET A 299 -14.71 -42.85 4.79
C MET A 299 -16.13 -42.85 4.21
N LEU A 300 -16.80 -41.71 4.15
CA LEU A 300 -18.21 -41.61 3.71
C LEU A 300 -18.38 -41.39 2.21
N ARG A 301 -17.44 -40.69 1.56
CA ARG A 301 -17.56 -40.17 0.18
C ARG A 301 -16.34 -40.47 -0.68
N GLY A 302 -15.34 -41.17 -0.15
CA GLY A 302 -14.13 -41.57 -0.88
C GLY A 302 -12.98 -40.56 -0.84
N PRO A 303 -11.76 -40.97 -1.25
CA PRO A 303 -10.55 -40.14 -1.15
C PRO A 303 -10.62 -38.82 -1.93
N GLN A 304 -11.18 -38.83 -3.15
CA GLN A 304 -11.28 -37.62 -3.97
C GLN A 304 -12.10 -36.52 -3.29
N ALA A 305 -13.26 -36.88 -2.71
CA ALA A 305 -14.10 -35.93 -2.00
C ALA A 305 -13.41 -35.34 -0.75
N ALA A 306 -12.50 -36.09 -0.14
CA ALA A 306 -11.70 -35.61 0.99
C ALA A 306 -10.62 -34.63 0.53
N GLU A 307 -9.97 -34.91 -0.60
CA GLU A 307 -9.01 -34.01 -1.24
C GLU A 307 -9.67 -32.70 -1.67
N ASP A 308 -10.82 -32.78 -2.36
CA ASP A 308 -11.59 -31.59 -2.77
C ASP A 308 -12.03 -30.75 -1.55
N PHE A 309 -12.46 -31.41 -0.48
CA PHE A 309 -12.78 -30.76 0.78
C PHE A 309 -11.56 -30.04 1.36
N ARG A 310 -10.41 -30.71 1.43
CA ARG A 310 -9.18 -30.12 1.95
C ARG A 310 -8.74 -28.91 1.14
N ALA A 311 -8.68 -29.06 -0.19
CA ALA A 311 -8.33 -27.99 -1.12
C ALA A 311 -9.31 -26.80 -1.07
N SER A 312 -10.56 -27.01 -0.66
CA SER A 312 -11.51 -25.91 -0.41
C SER A 312 -11.21 -25.10 0.88
N LYS A 313 -10.51 -25.70 1.85
CA LYS A 313 -10.32 -25.17 3.21
C LYS A 313 -8.91 -24.68 3.53
N THR A 314 -7.89 -25.14 2.80
CA THR A 314 -6.49 -24.74 2.99
C THR A 314 -5.73 -24.85 1.68
N SER A 315 -4.70 -24.01 1.53
CA SER A 315 -3.69 -24.09 0.47
C SER A 315 -2.47 -24.91 0.87
N ASP A 316 -2.33 -25.25 2.15
CA ASP A 316 -1.12 -25.85 2.74
C ASP A 316 0.16 -25.04 2.47
N VAL A 317 0.05 -23.76 2.08
CA VAL A 317 1.20 -22.89 1.88
C VAL A 317 1.71 -22.40 3.24
N PRO A 318 2.98 -22.70 3.61
CA PRO A 318 3.56 -22.18 4.82
C PRO A 318 3.86 -20.67 4.70
N ALA A 319 3.44 -19.91 5.69
CA ALA A 319 3.95 -18.58 5.98
C ALA A 319 5.25 -18.58 6.80
N MET A 320 5.91 -17.42 6.87
CA MET A 320 7.18 -17.16 7.54
C MET A 320 7.23 -17.72 8.97
N TYR A 321 6.18 -17.51 9.76
CA TYR A 321 6.12 -17.98 11.14
C TYR A 321 6.23 -19.51 11.26
N HIS A 322 5.80 -20.28 10.25
CA HIS A 322 5.97 -21.73 10.27
C HIS A 322 7.44 -22.12 10.14
N TYR A 323 8.18 -21.47 9.23
CA TYR A 323 9.60 -21.73 9.03
C TYR A 323 10.39 -21.38 10.30
N VAL A 324 10.14 -20.20 10.88
CA VAL A 324 10.80 -19.75 12.12
C VAL A 324 10.49 -20.69 13.29
N LYS A 325 9.22 -21.09 13.48
CA LYS A 325 8.83 -22.02 14.55
C LYS A 325 9.49 -23.40 14.36
N ARG A 326 9.57 -23.92 13.13
CA ARG A 326 10.20 -25.22 12.81
C ARG A 326 11.70 -25.25 13.05
N SER A 327 12.39 -24.12 12.86
CA SER A 327 13.82 -24.01 13.18
C SER A 327 14.09 -23.83 14.68
N GLY A 328 13.06 -23.82 15.52
CA GLY A 328 13.17 -23.57 16.96
C GLY A 328 13.36 -22.10 17.33
N GLY A 329 13.17 -21.17 16.40
CA GLY A 329 13.19 -19.73 16.65
C GLY A 329 11.84 -19.20 17.14
N SER A 330 11.83 -18.01 17.76
CA SER A 330 10.59 -17.28 18.05
C SER A 330 10.26 -16.25 16.98
N TYR A 331 8.98 -16.22 16.62
CA TYR A 331 8.32 -15.25 15.76
C TYR A 331 7.33 -14.46 16.62
N ASN A 332 7.47 -13.14 16.67
CA ASN A 332 6.59 -12.27 17.46
C ASN A 332 5.94 -11.21 16.57
N SER A 333 4.67 -10.95 16.80
CA SER A 333 3.96 -9.82 16.20
C SER A 333 2.96 -9.23 17.18
N GLY A 334 2.61 -7.96 16.96
CA GLY A 334 1.36 -7.39 17.46
C GLY A 334 0.17 -7.95 16.67
N VAL A 335 -0.89 -7.15 16.56
CA VAL A 335 -1.97 -7.44 15.60
C VAL A 335 -1.42 -7.29 14.18
N LEU A 336 -1.83 -8.17 13.26
CA LEU A 336 -1.51 -8.13 11.83
C LEU A 336 -2.77 -8.39 10.99
N PRO A 337 -2.79 -7.99 9.71
CA PRO A 337 -3.88 -8.32 8.79
C PRO A 337 -4.08 -9.84 8.58
N ILE A 338 -3.03 -10.65 8.74
CA ILE A 338 -3.08 -12.11 8.68
C ILE A 338 -2.34 -12.70 9.89
N MET A 339 -3.03 -13.55 10.64
CA MET A 339 -2.52 -14.14 11.88
C MET A 339 -2.92 -15.61 12.00
N ASN A 340 -2.09 -16.44 12.62
CA ASN A 340 -2.45 -17.82 12.96
C ASN A 340 -3.12 -17.95 14.32
N GLU A 341 -2.99 -16.94 15.17
CA GLU A 341 -3.49 -16.92 16.54
C GLU A 341 -4.27 -15.62 16.77
N MET A 342 -5.24 -15.65 17.68
CA MET A 342 -6.01 -14.45 18.06
C MET A 342 -5.09 -13.36 18.62
N SER A 343 -5.53 -12.10 18.52
CA SER A 343 -4.85 -10.96 19.10
C SER A 343 -4.43 -11.22 20.55
N PRO A 344 -3.16 -10.96 20.93
CA PRO A 344 -2.72 -11.23 22.29
C PRO A 344 -3.57 -10.49 23.33
N THR A 345 -4.02 -11.17 24.39
CA THR A 345 -4.88 -10.55 25.43
C THR A 345 -4.22 -9.35 26.13
N LEU A 346 -2.89 -9.27 26.12
CA LEU A 346 -2.17 -8.11 26.65
C LEU A 346 -2.17 -6.93 25.67
N TRP A 347 -2.22 -7.18 24.36
CA TRP A 347 -2.30 -6.13 23.34
C TRP A 347 -3.58 -5.29 23.48
N THR A 348 -4.72 -5.92 23.80
CA THR A 348 -6.00 -5.21 24.00
C THR A 348 -5.98 -4.21 25.15
N ARG A 349 -4.98 -4.28 26.06
CA ARG A 349 -4.77 -3.26 27.09
C ARG A 349 -4.15 -1.98 26.53
N TYR A 350 -3.25 -2.09 25.56
CA TYR A 350 -2.58 -0.93 24.97
C TYR A 350 -3.56 -0.11 24.15
N ILE A 351 -4.35 -0.74 23.28
CA ILE A 351 -5.41 -0.02 22.54
C ILE A 351 -6.43 0.62 23.51
N ALA A 352 -6.69 -0.01 24.66
CA ALA A 352 -7.58 0.54 25.68
C ALA A 352 -6.98 1.71 26.48
N ASP A 353 -5.66 1.76 26.62
CA ASP A 353 -4.94 2.86 27.26
C ASP A 353 -4.75 4.05 26.30
N GLU A 354 -4.63 3.78 24.99
CA GLU A 354 -4.42 4.80 23.96
C GLU A 354 -5.72 5.41 23.42
N ALA A 355 -6.77 4.60 23.19
CA ALA A 355 -8.03 5.08 22.62
C ALA A 355 -8.97 5.72 23.66
N PRO A 356 -9.79 6.73 23.26
CA PRO A 356 -10.83 7.31 24.11
C PRO A 356 -11.80 6.27 24.71
N LEU A 357 -12.44 6.64 25.82
CA LEU A 357 -13.47 5.80 26.45
C LEU A 357 -14.72 5.71 25.57
N PHE A 358 -15.27 4.50 25.47
CA PHE A 358 -16.31 4.05 24.53
C PHE A 358 -15.77 3.89 23.11
N GLY A 359 -15.75 2.65 22.60
CA GLY A 359 -15.21 2.28 21.30
C GLY A 359 -15.86 3.06 20.14
N THR A 360 -15.30 4.22 19.85
CA THR A 360 -15.64 5.08 18.73
C THR A 360 -14.78 4.72 17.51
N PRO A 361 -15.20 5.12 16.31
CA PRO A 361 -14.44 4.98 15.06
C PRO A 361 -13.02 5.58 15.10
N GLU A 362 -12.63 6.30 16.15
CA GLU A 362 -11.28 6.84 16.32
C GLU A 362 -10.27 5.84 16.89
N ALA A 363 -10.69 4.65 17.34
CA ALA A 363 -9.78 3.65 17.92
C ALA A 363 -8.71 3.14 16.94
N ASP A 364 -9.04 3.08 15.65
CA ASP A 364 -8.11 2.63 14.60
C ASP A 364 -6.90 3.57 14.45
N ARG A 365 -7.04 4.85 14.85
CA ARG A 365 -5.96 5.85 14.87
C ARG A 365 -4.92 5.63 15.97
N PHE A 366 -5.13 4.67 16.87
CA PHE A 366 -4.22 4.39 17.99
C PHE A 366 -3.55 3.01 17.89
N VAL A 367 -3.73 2.33 16.76
CA VAL A 367 -3.16 0.99 16.55
C VAL A 367 -1.64 1.06 16.44
N ASP A 368 -1.09 2.12 15.86
CA ASP A 368 0.35 2.36 15.71
C ASP A 368 1.04 2.44 17.08
N GLU A 369 0.55 3.26 18.00
CA GLU A 369 1.08 3.37 19.36
C GLU A 369 0.84 2.09 20.16
N ALA A 370 -0.32 1.45 20.00
CA ALA A 370 -0.61 0.21 20.71
C ALA A 370 0.32 -0.93 20.30
N ASN A 371 0.56 -1.11 18.99
CA ASN A 371 1.52 -2.08 18.47
C ASN A 371 2.95 -1.76 18.91
N THR A 372 3.33 -0.48 18.89
CA THR A 372 4.67 -0.05 19.31
C THR A 372 4.91 -0.28 20.80
N GLY A 373 3.99 0.15 21.66
CA GLY A 373 4.07 -0.06 23.10
C GLY A 373 4.10 -1.54 23.47
N TYR A 374 3.24 -2.34 22.85
CA TYR A 374 3.24 -3.80 23.02
C TYR A 374 4.58 -4.42 22.56
N ALA A 375 5.14 -3.96 21.44
CA ALA A 375 6.41 -4.48 20.94
C ALA A 375 7.57 -4.20 21.91
N VAL A 376 7.68 -2.96 22.39
CA VAL A 376 8.71 -2.51 23.33
C VAL A 376 8.62 -3.26 24.66
N GLU A 377 7.42 -3.45 25.21
CA GLU A 377 7.25 -4.05 26.54
C GLU A 377 7.22 -5.59 26.53
N HIS A 378 6.82 -6.21 25.42
CA HIS A 378 6.50 -7.64 25.40
C HIS A 378 7.14 -8.46 24.29
N MET A 379 7.42 -7.89 23.11
CA MET A 379 7.93 -8.67 21.97
C MET A 379 9.45 -8.63 21.85
N LEU A 380 10.11 -7.57 22.32
CA LEU A 380 11.56 -7.36 22.12
C LEU A 380 12.38 -7.84 23.33
N ARG A 381 12.31 -9.13 23.67
CA ARG A 381 12.88 -9.66 24.94
C ARG A 381 14.29 -10.23 24.87
N GLY A 382 14.92 -10.25 23.70
CA GLY A 382 16.32 -10.70 23.57
C GLY A 382 16.53 -11.99 22.79
N GLN A 383 15.49 -12.79 22.62
CA GLN A 383 15.60 -14.17 22.10
C GLN A 383 14.98 -14.34 20.71
N ASP A 384 14.39 -13.28 20.18
CA ASP A 384 13.49 -13.37 19.03
C ASP A 384 14.22 -13.28 17.70
N LYS A 385 13.90 -14.23 16.82
CA LYS A 385 14.50 -14.33 15.48
C LYS A 385 13.83 -13.35 14.52
N VAL A 386 12.51 -13.24 14.58
CA VAL A 386 11.73 -12.30 13.76
C VAL A 386 10.67 -11.62 14.60
N THR A 387 10.63 -10.28 14.54
CA THR A 387 9.63 -9.45 15.19
C THR A 387 8.99 -8.51 14.17
N ILE A 388 7.65 -8.44 14.11
CA ILE A 388 6.92 -7.54 13.19
C ILE A 388 6.11 -6.51 13.97
N VAL A 389 6.36 -5.23 13.70
CA VAL A 389 5.61 -4.08 14.22
C VAL A 389 4.83 -3.46 13.06
N TRP A 390 3.50 -3.59 13.08
CA TRP A 390 2.61 -3.06 12.05
C TRP A 390 2.07 -1.69 12.46
N LEU A 391 2.09 -0.76 11.50
CA LEU A 391 1.71 0.64 11.64
C LEU A 391 0.68 0.97 10.52
N PRO A 392 -0.61 0.65 10.72
CA PRO A 392 -1.68 0.85 9.73
C PRO A 392 -2.19 2.28 9.53
N GLU A 393 -1.87 3.22 10.43
CA GLU A 393 -2.54 4.51 10.44
C GLU A 393 -2.29 5.32 9.15
N THR A 394 -1.11 5.17 8.54
CA THR A 394 -0.77 5.83 7.27
C THR A 394 -1.76 5.49 6.15
N ASP A 395 -2.11 4.22 5.97
CA ASP A 395 -3.09 3.77 4.98
C ASP A 395 -4.50 4.28 5.32
N THR A 396 -4.93 4.06 6.57
CA THR A 396 -6.26 4.45 7.06
C THR A 396 -6.54 5.94 6.83
N VAL A 397 -5.59 6.79 7.21
CA VAL A 397 -5.69 8.24 7.02
C VAL A 397 -5.62 8.61 5.55
N SER A 398 -4.87 7.85 4.73
CA SER A 398 -4.76 8.12 3.30
C SER A 398 -6.07 7.95 2.54
N HIS A 399 -6.93 7.01 2.93
CA HIS A 399 -8.26 6.79 2.32
C HIS A 399 -9.25 7.92 2.62
N HIS A 400 -9.28 8.39 3.86
CA HIS A 400 -10.35 9.27 4.34
C HIS A 400 -9.98 10.75 4.36
N GLU A 401 -8.70 11.06 4.55
CA GLU A 401 -8.27 12.43 4.77
C GLU A 401 -7.78 13.12 3.49
N PHE A 402 -8.04 14.42 3.44
CA PHE A 402 -7.75 15.27 2.28
C PHE A 402 -6.32 15.09 1.74
N ARG A 403 -6.22 14.75 0.44
CA ARG A 403 -4.97 14.50 -0.31
C ARG A 403 -4.13 13.32 0.16
N GLY A 404 -4.59 12.53 1.13
CA GLY A 404 -3.88 11.38 1.68
C GLY A 404 -2.43 11.70 2.06
N GLN A 405 -1.46 10.96 1.51
CA GLN A 405 -0.02 11.13 1.78
C GLN A 405 0.60 12.44 1.27
N PHE A 406 -0.14 13.20 0.45
CA PHE A 406 0.24 14.55 0.01
C PHE A 406 -0.44 15.66 0.80
N GLY A 407 -1.16 15.30 1.87
CA GLY A 407 -1.77 16.22 2.83
C GLY A 407 -1.64 15.65 4.25
N GLN A 408 -2.78 15.34 4.86
CA GLN A 408 -2.84 15.03 6.30
C GLN A 408 -2.06 13.78 6.72
N ALA A 409 -1.92 12.76 5.87
CA ALA A 409 -1.19 11.55 6.25
C ALA A 409 0.33 11.82 6.44
N ARG A 410 0.86 12.99 6.05
CA ARG A 410 2.23 13.38 6.43
C ARG A 410 2.41 13.51 7.94
N ARG A 411 1.35 13.86 8.68
CA ARG A 411 1.37 13.90 10.15
C ARG A 411 1.54 12.49 10.72
N THR A 412 0.81 11.50 10.19
CA THR A 412 0.92 10.10 10.65
C THR A 412 2.23 9.45 10.22
N ILE A 413 2.76 9.76 9.04
CA ILE A 413 4.08 9.29 8.62
C ILE A 413 5.19 9.86 9.52
N ALA A 414 5.09 11.13 9.94
CA ALA A 414 6.02 11.72 10.90
C ALA A 414 5.92 11.07 12.30
N GLU A 415 4.72 10.65 12.71
CA GLU A 415 4.52 9.90 13.95
C GLU A 415 5.06 8.47 13.86
N ALA A 416 4.88 7.79 12.73
CA ALA A 416 5.47 6.48 12.46
C ALA A 416 7.02 6.53 12.56
N ASP A 417 7.66 7.61 12.07
CA ASP A 417 9.11 7.83 12.26
C ASP A 417 9.49 7.90 13.75
N ARG A 418 8.70 8.62 14.57
CA ARG A 418 8.91 8.71 16.02
C ARG A 418 8.80 7.34 16.70
N LEU A 419 7.80 6.55 16.34
CA LEU A 419 7.55 5.21 16.89
C LEU A 419 8.66 4.22 16.48
N ILE A 420 9.11 4.27 15.23
CA ILE A 420 10.30 3.53 14.77
C ILE A 420 11.52 3.91 15.62
N GLY A 421 11.74 5.20 15.85
CA GLY A 421 12.82 5.71 16.70
C GLY A 421 12.77 5.18 18.13
N GLU A 422 11.57 5.03 18.71
CA GLU A 422 11.34 4.48 20.04
C GLU A 422 11.76 3.00 20.12
N VAL A 423 11.33 2.18 19.16
CA VAL A 423 11.72 0.76 19.05
C VAL A 423 13.23 0.61 18.89
N VAL A 424 13.82 1.39 17.98
CA VAL A 424 15.27 1.33 17.70
C VAL A 424 16.08 1.76 18.92
N THR A 425 15.64 2.80 19.62
CA THR A 425 16.25 3.26 20.87
C THR A 425 16.19 2.17 21.95
N HIS A 426 15.06 1.47 22.06
CA HIS A 426 14.94 0.33 22.97
C HIS A 426 15.95 -0.77 22.64
N VAL A 427 16.09 -1.15 21.37
CA VAL A 427 17.06 -2.17 20.91
C VAL A 427 18.51 -1.72 21.17
N ARG A 428 18.83 -0.44 20.97
CA ARG A 428 20.14 0.15 21.31
C ARG A 428 20.44 0.04 22.81
N ARG A 429 19.47 0.34 23.68
CA ARG A 429 19.62 0.19 25.15
C ARG A 429 19.87 -1.25 25.58
N GLN A 430 19.39 -2.23 24.82
CA GLN A 430 19.68 -3.64 25.04
C GLN A 430 21.06 -4.10 24.51
N GLY A 431 21.81 -3.23 23.81
CA GLY A 431 23.10 -3.58 23.21
C GLY A 431 22.99 -4.53 22.01
N ARG A 432 21.82 -4.59 21.35
CA ARG A 432 21.51 -5.54 20.27
C ARG A 432 21.53 -4.93 18.87
N PHE A 433 21.73 -3.61 18.76
CA PHE A 433 21.64 -2.87 17.49
C PHE A 433 22.52 -3.47 16.39
N ASP A 434 23.80 -3.74 16.69
CA ASP A 434 24.75 -4.31 15.71
C ASP A 434 24.50 -5.78 15.35
N LYS A 435 23.55 -6.43 16.02
CA LYS A 435 23.11 -7.82 15.76
C LYS A 435 21.66 -7.89 15.30
N THR A 436 21.12 -6.78 14.82
CA THR A 436 19.71 -6.68 14.40
C THR A 436 19.65 -6.10 13.00
N TYR A 437 18.94 -6.80 12.11
CA TYR A 437 18.43 -6.23 10.88
C TYR A 437 17.16 -5.47 11.16
N PHE A 438 17.05 -4.29 10.57
CA PHE A 438 15.82 -3.54 10.50
C PHE A 438 15.34 -3.57 9.05
N VAL A 439 14.07 -3.90 8.85
CA VAL A 439 13.41 -3.88 7.54
C VAL A 439 12.22 -2.95 7.66
N MET A 440 12.14 -1.91 6.83
CA MET A 440 10.92 -1.12 6.66
C MET A 440 10.28 -1.50 5.35
N VAL A 441 9.04 -1.97 5.41
CA VAL A 441 8.29 -2.44 4.24
C VAL A 441 6.88 -1.89 4.26
N SER A 442 6.35 -1.61 3.08
CA SER A 442 4.93 -1.39 2.86
C SER A 442 4.38 -2.50 1.98
N ASP A 443 3.09 -2.77 2.06
CA ASP A 443 2.38 -3.73 1.22
C ASP A 443 1.99 -3.17 -0.15
N HIS A 444 1.59 -1.90 -0.26
CA HIS A 444 1.24 -1.24 -1.52
C HIS A 444 1.48 0.28 -1.47
N GLY A 445 1.22 0.98 -2.58
CA GLY A 445 1.20 2.43 -2.65
C GLY A 445 -0.21 3.01 -2.76
N HIS A 446 -0.30 4.32 -3.00
CA HIS A 446 -1.56 5.08 -3.14
C HIS A 446 -1.54 5.98 -4.38
N ILE A 447 -2.72 6.24 -4.96
CA ILE A 447 -2.92 7.21 -6.06
C ILE A 447 -3.92 8.31 -5.68
N GLY A 448 -3.73 9.50 -6.24
CA GLY A 448 -4.52 10.70 -5.96
C GLY A 448 -3.83 11.66 -4.98
N GLY A 449 -4.40 12.85 -4.78
CA GLY A 449 -4.00 13.83 -3.77
C GLY A 449 -2.77 14.68 -4.10
N GLN A 450 -1.90 14.27 -5.03
CA GLN A 450 -0.73 15.04 -5.40
C GLN A 450 -1.07 16.23 -6.32
N HIS A 451 -1.77 15.96 -7.43
CA HIS A 451 -2.14 16.98 -8.42
C HIS A 451 -3.65 17.18 -8.55
N ARG A 452 -4.45 16.23 -8.05
CA ARG A 452 -5.91 16.25 -8.06
C ARG A 452 -6.48 15.20 -7.10
N HIS A 453 -7.73 15.37 -6.68
CA HIS A 453 -8.49 14.33 -5.98
C HIS A 453 -8.97 13.25 -6.95
N LEU A 454 -9.23 12.05 -6.42
CA LEU A 454 -9.87 10.98 -7.18
C LEU A 454 -11.36 11.25 -7.33
N GLU A 455 -11.88 10.90 -8.50
CA GLU A 455 -13.30 10.87 -8.79
C GLU A 455 -13.93 9.55 -8.34
N ARG A 456 -15.20 9.62 -7.95
CA ARG A 456 -15.97 8.45 -7.50
C ARG A 456 -16.81 7.85 -8.62
N PHE A 457 -16.75 6.53 -8.79
CA PHE A 457 -17.71 5.79 -9.60
C PHE A 457 -18.33 4.61 -8.82
N ASP A 458 -19.63 4.65 -8.56
CA ASP A 458 -20.31 3.53 -7.88
C ASP A 458 -20.67 2.45 -8.89
N LEU A 459 -19.72 1.56 -9.17
CA LEU A 459 -19.91 0.48 -10.15
C LEU A 459 -21.15 -0.37 -9.85
N ALA A 460 -21.39 -0.68 -8.57
CA ALA A 460 -22.53 -1.48 -8.15
C ALA A 460 -23.85 -0.79 -8.52
N ASN A 461 -24.00 0.48 -8.18
CA ASN A 461 -25.29 1.13 -8.29
C ASN A 461 -25.48 1.90 -9.60
N GLU A 462 -24.45 2.54 -10.12
CA GLU A 462 -24.53 3.34 -11.35
C GLU A 462 -24.51 2.47 -12.62
N PHE A 463 -23.80 1.34 -12.62
CA PHE A 463 -23.77 0.41 -13.76
C PHE A 463 -24.75 -0.76 -13.60
N PHE A 464 -24.72 -1.51 -12.49
CA PHE A 464 -25.58 -2.71 -12.38
C PHE A 464 -27.00 -2.39 -11.93
N HIS A 465 -27.19 -1.57 -10.89
CA HIS A 465 -28.53 -1.35 -10.33
C HIS A 465 -29.38 -0.34 -11.08
N ARG A 466 -28.79 0.78 -11.54
CA ARG A 466 -29.51 1.85 -12.22
C ARG A 466 -30.40 1.30 -13.34
N PRO A 467 -31.67 1.78 -13.47
CA PRO A 467 -32.56 1.30 -14.52
C PRO A 467 -31.96 1.44 -15.91
N ARG A 468 -32.28 0.45 -16.75
CA ARG A 468 -31.86 0.40 -18.15
C ARG A 468 -32.66 1.41 -18.96
N LEU A 469 -31.98 2.19 -19.80
CA LEU A 469 -32.63 3.02 -20.81
C LEU A 469 -32.64 2.27 -22.14
N ILE A 470 -33.85 2.01 -22.65
CA ILE A 470 -34.09 1.28 -23.90
C ILE A 470 -34.57 2.27 -24.96
N GLY A 471 -33.93 2.25 -26.13
CA GLY A 471 -34.34 3.03 -27.29
C GLY A 471 -35.63 2.50 -27.93
N GLU A 472 -36.22 3.26 -28.84
CA GLU A 472 -37.44 2.85 -29.55
C GLU A 472 -37.29 1.55 -30.35
N ASP A 473 -36.06 1.20 -30.75
CA ASP A 473 -35.70 -0.05 -31.43
C ASP A 473 -35.48 -1.24 -30.47
N GLY A 474 -35.71 -1.05 -29.17
CA GLY A 474 -35.54 -2.08 -28.14
C GLY A 474 -34.09 -2.30 -27.71
N ARG A 475 -33.12 -1.54 -28.22
CA ARG A 475 -31.72 -1.67 -27.83
C ARG A 475 -31.40 -0.88 -26.55
N TRP A 476 -30.37 -1.32 -25.85
CA TRP A 476 -29.81 -0.55 -24.74
C TRP A 476 -29.12 0.69 -25.26
N VAL A 477 -29.54 1.86 -24.78
CA VAL A 477 -28.98 3.16 -25.20
C VAL A 477 -28.34 3.94 -24.04
N GLY A 478 -28.42 3.44 -22.81
CA GLY A 478 -27.79 4.06 -21.64
C GLY A 478 -28.43 3.65 -20.31
N GLY A 479 -28.12 4.38 -19.23
CA GLY A 479 -28.49 3.99 -17.86
C GLY A 479 -27.65 2.81 -17.35
N GLY A 480 -28.16 2.06 -16.38
CA GLY A 480 -27.52 0.84 -15.90
C GLY A 480 -28.15 -0.42 -16.50
N LEU A 481 -27.97 -1.56 -15.83
CA LEU A 481 -28.54 -2.85 -16.23
C LEU A 481 -29.89 -3.16 -15.57
N GLY A 482 -30.30 -2.41 -14.55
CA GLY A 482 -31.57 -2.62 -13.83
C GLY A 482 -31.61 -3.94 -13.06
N LEU A 483 -30.49 -4.33 -12.42
CA LEU A 483 -30.38 -5.59 -11.69
C LEU A 483 -30.41 -5.34 -10.18
N SER A 484 -30.86 -6.31 -9.39
CA SER A 484 -30.52 -6.33 -7.97
C SER A 484 -29.02 -6.55 -7.78
N VAL A 485 -28.41 -5.81 -6.87
CA VAL A 485 -26.96 -5.80 -6.62
C VAL A 485 -26.69 -5.95 -5.13
N ARG A 486 -25.73 -6.82 -4.81
CA ARG A 486 -25.27 -7.05 -3.45
C ARG A 486 -23.78 -6.72 -3.34
N GLN A 487 -23.43 -5.99 -2.30
CA GLN A 487 -22.06 -5.82 -1.83
C GLN A 487 -21.95 -6.46 -0.44
N HIS A 488 -20.75 -6.49 0.14
CA HIS A 488 -20.61 -6.95 1.52
C HIS A 488 -21.49 -6.10 2.45
N ARG A 489 -22.44 -6.73 3.15
CA ARG A 489 -23.42 -6.10 4.06
C ARG A 489 -24.42 -5.12 3.43
N TYR A 490 -24.38 -4.88 2.13
CA TYR A 490 -25.27 -3.93 1.45
C TYR A 490 -26.03 -4.60 0.31
N TRP A 491 -27.27 -4.18 0.11
CA TRP A 491 -28.12 -4.72 -0.95
C TRP A 491 -29.03 -3.63 -1.53
N ASN A 492 -28.98 -3.45 -2.84
CA ASN A 492 -29.98 -2.73 -3.62
C ASN A 492 -30.81 -3.71 -4.46
N ARG A 493 -32.13 -3.67 -4.33
CA ARG A 493 -33.06 -4.61 -4.99
C ARG A 493 -33.83 -3.93 -6.10
N THR A 494 -34.06 -4.66 -7.18
CA THR A 494 -34.96 -4.28 -8.26
C THR A 494 -36.30 -4.97 -8.09
N ASP A 495 -37.38 -4.28 -8.43
CA ASP A 495 -38.74 -4.81 -8.31
C ASP A 495 -38.91 -6.09 -9.14
N GLY A 496 -39.46 -7.13 -8.51
CA GLY A 496 -39.69 -8.44 -9.14
C GLY A 496 -38.59 -9.47 -8.91
N ASP A 497 -37.40 -9.05 -8.45
CA ASP A 497 -36.33 -9.98 -8.10
C ASP A 497 -36.55 -10.65 -6.73
N GLY A 498 -36.21 -11.93 -6.65
CA GLY A 498 -36.18 -12.70 -5.41
C GLY A 498 -34.80 -12.68 -4.73
N GLN A 499 -34.59 -13.58 -3.76
CA GLN A 499 -33.31 -13.66 -3.03
C GLN A 499 -32.15 -14.24 -3.86
N GLU A 500 -32.46 -14.89 -4.98
CA GLU A 500 -31.49 -15.60 -5.82
C GLU A 500 -31.01 -14.76 -7.01
N GLN A 501 -31.74 -13.70 -7.34
CA GLN A 501 -31.45 -12.79 -8.42
C GLN A 501 -30.63 -11.63 -7.89
N PHE A 502 -29.31 -11.71 -8.02
CA PHE A 502 -28.42 -10.57 -7.77
C PHE A 502 -27.10 -10.73 -8.49
N VAL A 503 -26.42 -9.60 -8.73
CA VAL A 503 -24.99 -9.55 -9.02
C VAL A 503 -24.28 -9.24 -7.71
N PHE A 504 -23.22 -9.97 -7.39
CA PHE A 504 -22.35 -9.57 -6.28
C PHE A 504 -21.19 -8.74 -6.83
N VAL A 505 -21.04 -7.53 -6.29
CA VAL A 505 -19.91 -6.65 -6.61
C VAL A 505 -19.08 -6.49 -5.36
N GLU A 506 -17.82 -6.84 -5.47
CA GLU A 506 -16.81 -6.46 -4.49
C GLU A 506 -16.12 -5.20 -5.00
N ALA A 507 -16.36 -4.09 -4.32
CA ALA A 507 -15.76 -2.79 -4.56
C ALA A 507 -15.65 -2.11 -3.19
N VAL A 508 -14.44 -2.01 -2.67
CA VAL A 508 -14.15 -1.63 -1.27
C VAL A 508 -13.50 -0.24 -1.17
N GLY A 509 -13.79 0.66 -2.10
CA GLY A 509 -13.13 1.97 -2.20
C GLY A 509 -11.84 1.96 -3.02
N ASP A 510 -11.48 0.80 -3.55
CA ASP A 510 -10.27 0.59 -4.33
C ASP A 510 -10.45 0.95 -5.83
N GLY A 511 -9.33 1.04 -6.54
CA GLY A 511 -9.29 1.11 -8.00
C GLY A 511 -9.65 -0.18 -8.74
N VAL A 512 -10.08 -1.21 -8.02
CA VAL A 512 -10.42 -2.52 -8.58
C VAL A 512 -11.74 -3.00 -8.00
N ALA A 513 -12.52 -3.66 -8.83
CA ALA A 513 -13.74 -4.32 -8.43
C ALA A 513 -13.83 -5.72 -9.03
N ARG A 514 -14.41 -6.64 -8.28
CA ARG A 514 -14.61 -8.03 -8.70
C ARG A 514 -16.09 -8.34 -8.77
N VAL A 515 -16.52 -8.84 -9.92
CA VAL A 515 -17.93 -9.04 -10.25
C VAL A 515 -18.24 -10.53 -10.29
N PHE A 516 -19.31 -10.93 -9.62
CA PHE A 516 -19.81 -12.30 -9.59
C PHE A 516 -21.27 -12.34 -10.03
N LEU A 517 -21.55 -13.23 -10.96
CA LEU A 517 -22.81 -13.40 -11.67
C LEU A 517 -23.25 -14.87 -11.58
N PRO A 518 -24.57 -15.14 -11.52
CA PRO A 518 -25.10 -16.46 -11.81
C PRO A 518 -24.62 -16.92 -13.20
N ARG A 519 -24.44 -18.22 -13.37
CA ARG A 519 -23.89 -18.83 -14.58
C ARG A 519 -24.94 -18.79 -15.70
N GLY A 520 -24.53 -18.35 -16.88
CA GLY A 520 -25.30 -18.34 -18.11
C GLY A 520 -26.31 -17.19 -18.24
N SER A 521 -27.10 -16.91 -17.20
CA SER A 521 -28.06 -15.79 -17.19
C SER A 521 -28.35 -15.30 -15.79
N TYR A 522 -28.77 -14.04 -15.67
CA TYR A 522 -29.12 -13.41 -14.40
C TYR A 522 -30.20 -14.18 -13.61
N HIS A 523 -31.17 -14.75 -14.32
CA HIS A 523 -32.28 -15.50 -13.71
C HIS A 523 -32.00 -17.01 -13.56
N SER A 524 -30.79 -17.51 -13.85
CA SER A 524 -30.49 -18.95 -13.78
C SER A 524 -30.46 -19.49 -12.35
N ALA A 525 -30.17 -18.64 -11.36
CA ALA A 525 -29.83 -19.01 -9.98
C ALA A 525 -28.67 -20.03 -9.86
N ASP A 526 -27.92 -20.26 -10.95
CA ASP A 526 -26.82 -21.22 -10.99
C ASP A 526 -25.53 -20.57 -10.49
N TRP A 527 -25.15 -20.82 -9.25
CA TRP A 527 -23.90 -20.34 -8.66
C TRP A 527 -22.80 -21.42 -8.65
N SER A 528 -22.88 -22.44 -9.50
CA SER A 528 -21.97 -23.60 -9.47
C SER A 528 -20.54 -23.31 -9.92
N GLY A 529 -20.26 -22.18 -10.57
CA GLY A 529 -18.91 -21.79 -10.98
C GLY A 529 -18.89 -20.48 -11.77
N PRO A 530 -17.70 -19.95 -12.10
CA PRO A 530 -17.62 -18.76 -12.92
C PRO A 530 -18.14 -19.02 -14.35
N ASN A 531 -18.62 -17.97 -14.98
CA ASN A 531 -18.95 -17.90 -16.38
C ASN A 531 -17.65 -17.94 -17.21
N SER A 532 -17.76 -18.54 -18.40
CA SER A 532 -16.72 -18.40 -19.42
C SER A 532 -16.81 -17.03 -20.11
N VAL A 533 -15.70 -16.55 -20.68
CA VAL A 533 -15.65 -15.23 -21.35
C VAL A 533 -16.70 -15.09 -22.45
N GLY A 534 -16.92 -16.14 -23.25
CA GLY A 534 -17.93 -16.11 -24.30
C GLY A 534 -19.36 -16.00 -23.77
N GLN A 535 -19.65 -16.59 -22.59
CA GLN A 535 -20.92 -16.39 -21.90
C GLN A 535 -21.08 -14.95 -21.41
N LEU A 536 -20.01 -14.32 -20.92
CA LEU A 536 -20.01 -12.93 -20.46
C LEU A 536 -20.19 -11.93 -21.62
N MET A 537 -19.72 -12.26 -22.82
CA MET A 537 -19.96 -11.50 -24.06
C MET A 537 -21.39 -11.65 -24.59
N GLN A 538 -22.16 -12.62 -24.10
CA GLN A 538 -23.53 -12.91 -24.50
C GLN A 538 -24.42 -13.12 -23.27
N TYR A 539 -24.22 -12.31 -22.23
CA TYR A 539 -24.88 -12.53 -20.96
C TYR A 539 -26.34 -12.11 -21.01
N LYS A 540 -27.25 -13.01 -20.63
CA LYS A 540 -28.68 -12.73 -20.62
C LYS A 540 -29.08 -12.11 -19.29
N VAL A 541 -29.50 -10.84 -19.33
CA VAL A 541 -30.04 -10.14 -18.16
C VAL A 541 -31.53 -10.39 -17.94
N ALA A 542 -32.31 -10.55 -19.01
CA ALA A 542 -33.73 -10.90 -18.97
C ALA A 542 -34.13 -11.64 -20.26
N ASP A 543 -35.12 -12.53 -20.20
CA ASP A 543 -35.50 -13.39 -21.33
C ASP A 543 -36.05 -12.63 -22.54
N HIS A 544 -36.69 -11.48 -22.29
CA HIS A 544 -37.30 -10.64 -23.32
C HIS A 544 -36.32 -9.63 -23.94
N LEU A 545 -35.08 -9.55 -23.43
CA LEU A 545 -34.07 -8.61 -23.91
C LEU A 545 -32.96 -9.32 -24.68
N PRO A 546 -32.33 -8.66 -25.67
CA PRO A 546 -31.11 -9.16 -26.27
C PRO A 546 -30.00 -9.35 -25.23
N PRO A 547 -29.13 -10.38 -25.39
CA PRO A 547 -27.95 -10.55 -24.55
C PRO A 547 -27.04 -9.32 -24.59
N VAL A 548 -26.33 -9.09 -23.48
CA VAL A 548 -25.40 -7.98 -23.30
C VAL A 548 -23.97 -8.50 -23.35
N ASP A 549 -23.12 -7.85 -24.12
CA ASP A 549 -21.67 -8.00 -24.00
C ASP A 549 -21.20 -7.20 -22.78
N LEU A 550 -21.07 -7.86 -21.63
CA LEU A 550 -20.73 -7.19 -20.37
C LEU A 550 -19.34 -6.55 -20.39
N ILE A 551 -18.39 -7.15 -21.10
CA ILE A 551 -17.02 -6.63 -21.20
C ILE A 551 -17.03 -5.31 -21.99
N ARG A 552 -17.71 -5.29 -23.14
CA ARG A 552 -17.88 -4.07 -23.93
C ARG A 552 -18.72 -3.02 -23.18
N ALA A 553 -19.80 -3.44 -22.52
CA ALA A 553 -20.65 -2.56 -21.72
C ALA A 553 -19.86 -1.79 -20.67
N LEU A 554 -19.06 -2.50 -19.86
CA LEU A 554 -18.22 -1.91 -18.83
C LEU A 554 -17.16 -0.99 -19.42
N THR A 555 -16.47 -1.39 -20.48
CA THR A 555 -15.38 -0.57 -21.07
C THR A 555 -15.87 0.65 -21.86
N THR A 556 -17.17 0.75 -22.11
CA THR A 556 -17.79 1.86 -22.85
C THR A 556 -18.68 2.75 -22.00
N ILE A 557 -18.88 2.44 -20.71
CA ILE A 557 -19.66 3.32 -19.85
C ILE A 557 -18.99 4.68 -19.70
N GLU A 558 -19.82 5.73 -19.69
CA GLU A 558 -19.39 7.09 -19.43
C GLU A 558 -20.04 7.62 -18.16
N ALA A 559 -19.23 8.22 -17.29
CA ALA A 559 -19.68 9.01 -16.16
C ALA A 559 -20.25 10.35 -16.66
N HIS A 560 -21.33 10.79 -16.01
CA HIS A 560 -21.97 12.07 -16.29
C HIS A 560 -21.45 13.16 -15.34
N ASP A 561 -21.68 14.42 -15.72
CA ASP A 561 -21.34 15.59 -14.91
C ASP A 561 -19.84 15.67 -14.53
N VAL A 562 -18.97 15.26 -15.46
CA VAL A 562 -17.51 15.37 -15.35
C VAL A 562 -16.91 15.96 -16.64
N PRO A 563 -15.71 16.57 -16.56
CA PRO A 563 -14.97 17.01 -17.74
C PRO A 563 -14.79 15.90 -18.79
N PRO A 564 -14.76 16.22 -20.10
CA PRO A 564 -14.66 15.23 -21.18
C PRO A 564 -13.54 14.19 -21.01
N GLU A 565 -12.38 14.61 -20.50
CA GLU A 565 -11.21 13.78 -20.25
C GLU A 565 -11.43 12.73 -19.16
N LEU A 566 -12.30 13.03 -18.19
CA LEU A 566 -12.64 12.15 -17.08
C LEU A 566 -13.82 11.21 -17.38
N ARG A 567 -14.58 11.42 -18.47
CA ARG A 567 -15.82 10.67 -18.73
C ARG A 567 -15.75 9.15 -18.65
N ARG A 568 -14.58 8.50 -18.81
CA ARG A 568 -14.48 7.04 -18.74
C ARG A 568 -13.91 6.60 -17.40
N PRO A 569 -14.76 6.12 -16.47
CA PRO A 569 -14.31 5.72 -15.15
C PRO A 569 -13.60 4.37 -15.15
N ILE A 570 -13.84 3.52 -16.15
CA ILE A 570 -13.26 2.17 -16.28
C ILE A 570 -12.19 2.20 -17.36
N ASP A 571 -11.03 1.65 -17.03
CA ASP A 571 -9.89 1.60 -17.94
C ASP A 571 -9.61 0.18 -18.46
N LEU A 572 -9.65 -0.82 -17.57
CA LEU A 572 -9.43 -2.22 -17.91
C LEU A 572 -10.56 -3.12 -17.41
N VAL A 573 -10.91 -4.12 -18.21
CA VAL A 573 -11.70 -5.29 -17.79
C VAL A 573 -10.91 -6.55 -18.09
N LEU A 574 -10.69 -7.35 -17.06
CA LEU A 574 -9.94 -8.61 -17.10
C LEU A 574 -10.93 -9.79 -16.97
N ALA A 575 -10.74 -10.81 -17.80
CA ALA A 575 -11.54 -12.02 -17.75
C ALA A 575 -10.66 -13.26 -17.96
N LYS A 576 -10.94 -14.34 -17.23
CA LYS A 576 -10.24 -15.62 -17.39
C LYS A 576 -10.71 -16.33 -18.65
N VAL A 577 -9.81 -16.58 -19.61
CA VAL A 577 -10.12 -17.32 -20.86
C VAL A 577 -10.13 -18.82 -20.60
N ASP A 578 -9.05 -19.31 -19.99
CA ASP A 578 -8.88 -20.70 -19.57
C ASP A 578 -7.85 -20.78 -18.43
N ASP A 579 -7.37 -21.97 -18.07
CA ASP A 579 -6.43 -22.19 -16.97
C ASP A 579 -5.02 -21.61 -17.21
N ASN A 580 -4.75 -21.15 -18.42
CA ASN A 580 -3.47 -20.65 -18.89
C ASN A 580 -3.54 -19.25 -19.51
N ALA A 581 -4.73 -18.71 -19.78
CA ALA A 581 -4.87 -17.43 -20.47
C ALA A 581 -5.92 -16.49 -19.85
N ILE A 582 -5.65 -15.20 -19.95
CA ILE A 582 -6.57 -14.12 -19.57
C ILE A 582 -6.74 -13.13 -20.74
N LEU A 583 -7.92 -12.52 -20.81
CA LEU A 583 -8.25 -11.44 -21.73
C LEU A 583 -8.21 -10.12 -20.98
N ILE A 584 -7.55 -9.13 -21.57
CA ILE A 584 -7.53 -7.74 -21.12
C ILE A 584 -8.22 -6.90 -22.18
N THR A 585 -9.20 -6.12 -21.76
CA THR A 585 -9.91 -5.19 -22.65
C THR A 585 -9.83 -3.77 -22.09
N SER A 586 -9.39 -2.83 -22.93
CA SER A 586 -9.51 -1.39 -22.69
C SER A 586 -10.42 -0.78 -23.76
N GLY A 587 -11.42 -0.01 -23.33
CA GLY A 587 -12.32 0.68 -24.26
C GLY A 587 -11.64 1.75 -25.11
N ARG A 588 -10.45 2.20 -24.69
CA ARG A 588 -9.64 3.20 -25.39
C ARG A 588 -8.52 2.57 -26.24
N ARG A 589 -7.92 1.48 -25.75
CA ARG A 589 -6.64 0.96 -26.27
C ARG A 589 -6.72 -0.44 -26.91
N GLY A 590 -7.91 -1.05 -26.95
CA GLY A 590 -8.13 -2.32 -27.64
C GLY A 590 -8.07 -3.53 -26.71
N GLN A 591 -7.61 -4.68 -27.22
CA GLN A 591 -7.65 -5.96 -26.51
C GLN A 591 -6.31 -6.72 -26.63
N ALA A 592 -5.98 -7.49 -25.60
CA ALA A 592 -4.80 -8.35 -25.58
C ALA A 592 -5.08 -9.63 -24.80
N ILE A 593 -4.35 -10.69 -25.16
CA ILE A 593 -4.28 -11.94 -24.40
C ILE A 593 -2.92 -11.97 -23.70
N ILE A 594 -2.94 -12.32 -22.41
CA ILE A 594 -1.77 -12.88 -21.74
C ILE A 594 -1.99 -14.37 -21.60
N ASP A 595 -1.06 -15.16 -22.11
CA ASP A 595 -1.04 -16.60 -21.90
C ASP A 595 0.26 -17.08 -21.26
N ARG A 596 0.14 -18.08 -20.39
CA ARG A 596 1.27 -18.71 -19.67
C ARG A 596 1.37 -20.18 -20.00
N ARG A 597 2.57 -20.73 -19.86
CA ARG A 597 2.84 -22.18 -19.91
C ARG A 597 4.04 -22.51 -19.03
N ARG A 598 4.20 -23.78 -18.67
CA ARG A 598 5.41 -24.25 -17.98
C ARG A 598 6.51 -24.58 -19.00
N ASN A 599 7.74 -24.14 -18.73
CA ASN A 599 8.92 -24.52 -19.51
C ASN A 599 9.43 -25.92 -19.09
N ALA A 600 10.53 -26.38 -19.69
CA ALA A 600 11.13 -27.68 -19.36
C ALA A 600 11.62 -27.79 -17.90
N ALA A 601 11.89 -26.67 -17.24
CA ALA A 601 12.25 -26.61 -15.82
C ALA A 601 11.01 -26.52 -14.89
N GLY A 602 9.79 -26.53 -15.44
CA GLY A 602 8.55 -26.42 -14.69
C GLY A 602 8.16 -24.99 -14.31
N GLU A 603 8.95 -23.98 -14.70
CA GLU A 603 8.69 -22.57 -14.40
C GLU A 603 7.68 -21.96 -15.37
N TYR A 604 6.87 -21.02 -14.90
CA TYR A 604 5.97 -20.29 -15.79
C TYR A 604 6.73 -19.33 -16.70
N VAL A 605 6.38 -19.36 -17.98
CA VAL A 605 6.73 -18.36 -18.98
C VAL A 605 5.45 -17.78 -19.57
N TYR A 606 5.46 -16.47 -19.84
CA TYR A 606 4.29 -15.68 -20.20
C TYR A 606 4.52 -15.00 -21.55
N ARG A 607 3.46 -14.81 -22.32
CA ARG A 607 3.46 -14.06 -23.56
C ARG A 607 2.33 -13.03 -23.53
N TYR A 608 2.64 -11.82 -24.00
CA TYR A 608 1.67 -10.76 -24.22
C TYR A 608 1.44 -10.58 -25.73
N GLN A 609 0.18 -10.63 -26.17
CA GLN A 609 -0.19 -10.54 -27.59
C GLN A 609 -1.43 -9.67 -27.75
N VAL A 610 -1.33 -8.59 -28.54
CA VAL A 610 -2.50 -7.79 -28.94
C VAL A 610 -3.36 -8.61 -29.89
N VAL A 611 -4.66 -8.56 -29.68
CA VAL A 611 -5.66 -9.32 -30.45
C VAL A 611 -6.80 -8.42 -30.92
N GLY A 612 -7.36 -8.76 -32.06
CA GLY A 612 -8.58 -8.17 -32.61
C GLY A 612 -9.62 -9.23 -32.89
N ASP A 613 -10.82 -8.78 -33.28
CA ASP A 613 -11.94 -9.65 -33.66
C ASP A 613 -12.28 -10.73 -32.62
N VAL A 614 -12.25 -10.35 -31.34
CA VAL A 614 -12.58 -11.27 -30.24
C VAL A 614 -14.08 -11.56 -30.27
N ARG A 615 -14.44 -12.83 -30.48
CA ARG A 615 -15.83 -13.28 -30.62
C ARG A 615 -16.12 -14.48 -29.73
N PRO A 616 -17.32 -14.56 -29.12
CA PRO A 616 -17.76 -15.73 -28.37
C PRO A 616 -17.97 -16.94 -29.29
N THR A 617 -17.67 -18.15 -28.79
CA THR A 617 -17.97 -19.41 -29.47
C THR A 617 -19.22 -20.07 -28.89
N ALA A 618 -19.81 -21.02 -29.63
CA ALA A 618 -20.95 -21.81 -29.14
C ALA A 618 -20.64 -22.64 -27.88
N SER A 619 -19.36 -22.96 -27.63
CA SER A 619 -18.90 -23.67 -26.44
C SER A 619 -18.69 -22.77 -25.21
N GLY A 620 -18.92 -21.46 -25.32
CA GLY A 620 -18.67 -20.47 -24.26
C GLY A 620 -17.25 -19.91 -24.24
N GLY A 621 -16.34 -20.41 -25.09
CA GLY A 621 -15.00 -19.86 -25.27
C GLY A 621 -14.98 -18.60 -26.13
N ILE A 622 -13.79 -18.21 -26.57
CA ILE A 622 -13.58 -17.10 -27.51
C ILE A 622 -12.68 -17.52 -28.67
N THR A 623 -12.89 -16.90 -29.84
CA THR A 623 -11.94 -16.86 -30.96
C THR A 623 -11.43 -15.43 -31.12
N TYR A 624 -10.21 -15.27 -31.60
CA TYR A 624 -9.59 -13.96 -31.82
C TYR A 624 -8.51 -14.03 -32.91
N GLN A 625 -8.12 -12.88 -33.45
CA GLN A 625 -7.07 -12.75 -34.45
C GLN A 625 -5.87 -12.00 -33.84
N PRO A 626 -4.66 -12.59 -33.79
CA PRO A 626 -3.46 -11.88 -33.36
C PRO A 626 -3.18 -10.68 -34.28
N VAL A 627 -2.91 -9.52 -33.69
CA VAL A 627 -2.50 -8.32 -34.42
C VAL A 627 -0.98 -8.34 -34.58
N THR A 628 -0.51 -8.44 -35.82
CA THR A 628 0.93 -8.54 -36.13
C THR A 628 1.67 -7.23 -35.89
N PHE A 629 1.06 -6.10 -36.24
CA PHE A 629 1.64 -4.76 -36.12
C PHE A 629 0.69 -3.84 -35.35
N PRO A 630 0.52 -4.04 -34.04
CA PRO A 630 -0.38 -3.22 -33.25
C PRO A 630 0.18 -1.80 -33.12
N VAL A 631 -0.71 -0.81 -33.19
CA VAL A 631 -0.40 0.61 -32.97
C VAL A 631 -0.85 1.12 -31.60
N ALA A 632 -1.61 0.30 -30.88
CA ALA A 632 -2.08 0.55 -29.53
C ALA A 632 -2.27 -0.81 -28.82
N ASP A 633 -2.15 -0.79 -27.50
CA ASP A 633 -2.37 -1.97 -26.66
C ASP A 633 -2.98 -1.59 -25.29
N PRO A 634 -3.78 -2.48 -24.68
CA PRO A 634 -4.45 -2.20 -23.40
C PRO A 634 -3.55 -1.74 -22.26
N LEU A 635 -2.27 -2.14 -22.24
CA LEU A 635 -1.37 -1.88 -21.13
C LEU A 635 -0.30 -0.82 -21.47
N GLY A 636 -0.34 -0.22 -22.66
CA GLY A 636 0.69 0.70 -23.16
C GLY A 636 2.08 0.07 -23.25
N LEU A 637 2.19 -1.26 -23.32
CA LEU A 637 3.48 -1.96 -23.30
C LEU A 637 4.28 -1.77 -24.59
N LEU A 638 3.62 -1.50 -25.72
CA LEU A 638 4.30 -1.31 -27.00
C LEU A 638 5.23 -0.08 -27.01
N GLU A 639 5.02 0.88 -26.12
CA GLU A 639 5.84 2.08 -25.99
C GLU A 639 7.14 1.83 -25.19
N VAL A 640 7.19 0.76 -24.39
CA VAL A 640 8.27 0.49 -23.43
C VAL A 640 9.03 -0.80 -23.69
N ILE A 641 8.37 -1.84 -24.22
CA ILE A 641 9.03 -3.13 -24.46
C ILE A 641 9.77 -3.12 -25.81
N PRO A 642 10.96 -3.74 -25.90
CA PRO A 642 11.61 -3.98 -27.17
C PRO A 642 10.74 -4.79 -28.13
N ALA A 643 10.79 -4.48 -29.43
CA ALA A 643 9.97 -5.13 -30.46
C ALA A 643 10.22 -6.65 -30.55
N ASP A 644 11.42 -7.13 -30.23
CA ASP A 644 11.77 -8.56 -30.19
C ASP A 644 11.23 -9.29 -28.94
N ALA A 645 10.78 -8.55 -27.93
CA ALA A 645 10.13 -9.11 -26.75
C ALA A 645 8.62 -9.33 -26.97
N TYR A 646 7.97 -8.52 -27.81
CA TYR A 646 6.55 -8.60 -28.10
C TYR A 646 6.15 -9.96 -28.73
N GLY A 647 5.03 -10.55 -28.29
CA GLY A 647 4.53 -11.82 -28.81
C GLY A 647 5.41 -13.05 -28.51
N GLN A 648 6.46 -12.90 -27.71
CA GLN A 648 7.36 -13.99 -27.29
C GLN A 648 7.10 -14.41 -25.85
N TYR A 649 7.47 -15.66 -25.52
CA TYR A 649 7.43 -16.15 -24.15
C TYR A 649 8.68 -15.73 -23.39
N HIS A 650 8.49 -15.10 -22.22
CA HIS A 650 9.55 -14.74 -21.29
C HIS A 650 9.21 -15.23 -19.88
N ASN A 651 10.23 -15.46 -19.06
CA ASN A 651 10.03 -15.78 -17.65
C ASN A 651 9.59 -14.53 -16.86
N GLU A 652 9.12 -14.76 -15.64
CA GLU A 652 8.57 -13.71 -14.77
C GLU A 652 9.57 -12.59 -14.47
N ARG A 653 10.86 -12.92 -14.32
CA ARG A 653 11.88 -11.92 -14.02
C ARG A 653 12.15 -11.01 -15.21
N ARG A 654 12.16 -11.55 -16.44
CA ARG A 654 12.29 -10.72 -17.63
C ARG A 654 11.08 -9.81 -17.81
N TRP A 655 9.86 -10.28 -17.55
CA TRP A 655 8.67 -9.43 -17.58
C TRP A 655 8.70 -8.29 -16.56
N LEU A 656 9.25 -8.54 -15.36
CA LEU A 656 9.46 -7.49 -14.36
C LEU A 656 10.34 -6.36 -14.90
N TYR A 657 11.47 -6.69 -15.56
CA TYR A 657 12.33 -5.67 -16.18
C TYR A 657 11.68 -4.99 -17.38
N LEU A 658 10.99 -5.75 -18.25
CA LEU A 658 10.36 -5.21 -19.46
C LEU A 658 9.26 -4.18 -19.14
N THR A 659 8.56 -4.36 -18.02
CA THR A 659 7.42 -3.51 -17.62
C THR A 659 7.80 -2.42 -16.62
N LEU A 660 9.08 -2.35 -16.22
CA LEU A 660 9.57 -1.49 -15.13
C LEU A 660 9.20 -0.01 -15.29
N GLY A 661 9.37 0.53 -16.49
CA GLY A 661 9.07 1.93 -16.83
C GLY A 661 7.68 2.15 -17.42
N SER A 662 6.80 1.14 -17.35
CA SER A 662 5.43 1.24 -17.88
C SER A 662 4.46 1.86 -16.86
N ALA A 663 3.30 2.29 -17.35
CA ALA A 663 2.19 2.70 -16.49
C ALA A 663 1.60 1.53 -15.67
N TYR A 664 1.81 0.27 -16.09
CA TYR A 664 1.30 -0.94 -15.43
C TYR A 664 2.47 -1.91 -15.14
N PRO A 665 3.34 -1.58 -14.17
CA PRO A 665 4.50 -2.41 -13.87
C PRO A 665 4.07 -3.79 -13.37
N ASP A 666 4.85 -4.80 -13.76
CA ASP A 666 4.62 -6.22 -13.48
C ASP A 666 3.26 -6.80 -13.91
N SER A 667 2.45 -6.04 -14.64
CA SER A 667 1.07 -6.38 -15.00
C SER A 667 0.92 -7.74 -15.68
N VAL A 668 1.85 -8.12 -16.56
CA VAL A 668 1.80 -9.41 -17.27
C VAL A 668 1.79 -10.59 -16.29
N VAL A 669 2.60 -10.53 -15.24
CA VAL A 669 2.72 -11.60 -14.25
C VAL A 669 1.66 -11.41 -13.16
N ALA A 670 1.59 -10.23 -12.56
CA ALA A 670 0.73 -9.95 -11.41
C ALA A 670 -0.77 -10.17 -11.72
N MET A 671 -1.28 -9.64 -12.84
CA MET A 671 -2.69 -9.83 -13.23
C MET A 671 -3.00 -11.30 -13.54
N THR A 672 -2.09 -11.99 -14.23
CA THR A 672 -2.27 -13.41 -14.56
C THR A 672 -2.25 -14.28 -13.31
N ARG A 673 -1.33 -14.01 -12.36
CA ARG A 673 -1.27 -14.67 -11.06
C ARG A 673 -2.48 -14.35 -10.17
N HIS A 674 -3.16 -13.23 -10.39
CA HIS A 674 -4.42 -12.92 -9.71
C HIS A 674 -5.62 -13.67 -10.31
N LEU A 675 -5.80 -13.67 -11.62
CA LEU A 675 -6.98 -14.26 -12.26
C LEU A 675 -6.91 -15.80 -12.31
N LEU A 676 -5.73 -16.37 -12.44
CA LEU A 676 -5.53 -17.82 -12.52
C LEU A 676 -5.26 -18.43 -11.14
N TRP A 677 -5.39 -19.75 -11.07
CA TRP A 677 -5.27 -20.52 -9.83
C TRP A 677 -4.30 -21.69 -10.03
N ASP A 678 -3.60 -22.07 -8.97
CA ASP A 678 -2.87 -23.34 -8.92
C ASP A 678 -3.86 -24.52 -9.02
N GLU A 679 -3.47 -25.60 -9.70
CA GLU A 679 -4.32 -26.79 -9.90
C GLU A 679 -4.79 -27.39 -8.56
N ARG A 680 -3.98 -27.28 -7.51
CA ARG A 680 -4.35 -27.75 -6.15
C ARG A 680 -5.49 -26.96 -5.53
N LEU A 681 -5.79 -25.76 -6.03
CA LEU A 681 -6.83 -24.87 -5.51
C LEU A 681 -8.10 -24.84 -6.39
N LYS A 682 -8.25 -25.78 -7.33
CA LYS A 682 -9.45 -25.86 -8.20
C LYS A 682 -10.78 -25.81 -7.43
N PRO A 683 -10.95 -26.52 -6.28
CA PRO A 683 -12.18 -26.39 -5.49
C PRO A 683 -12.43 -24.98 -4.93
N ARG A 684 -11.39 -24.23 -4.57
CA ARG A 684 -11.54 -22.81 -4.16
C ARG A 684 -11.83 -21.91 -5.33
N GLU A 685 -11.20 -22.14 -6.47
CA GLU A 685 -11.48 -21.38 -7.69
C GLU A 685 -12.98 -21.41 -8.01
N MET A 686 -13.61 -22.59 -7.96
CA MET A 686 -15.05 -22.72 -8.21
C MET A 686 -15.93 -21.93 -7.22
N GLN A 687 -15.42 -21.66 -6.01
CA GLN A 687 -16.15 -20.92 -4.97
C GLN A 687 -15.89 -19.42 -4.99
N TYR A 688 -14.65 -19.00 -5.29
CA TYR A 688 -14.18 -17.64 -5.01
C TYR A 688 -13.66 -16.89 -6.25
N ALA A 689 -13.56 -17.53 -7.42
CA ALA A 689 -13.15 -16.83 -8.63
C ALA A 689 -14.24 -15.85 -9.11
N PRO A 690 -13.87 -14.58 -9.39
CA PRO A 690 -14.79 -13.64 -10.02
C PRO A 690 -15.02 -14.00 -11.49
N ASP A 691 -16.13 -13.50 -12.04
CA ASP A 691 -16.38 -13.56 -13.50
C ASP A 691 -15.57 -12.50 -14.24
N LEU A 692 -15.49 -11.30 -13.66
CA LEU A 692 -14.76 -10.16 -14.21
C LEU A 692 -13.98 -9.45 -13.09
N VAL A 693 -12.79 -8.97 -13.42
CA VAL A 693 -12.07 -7.97 -12.63
C VAL A 693 -12.09 -6.67 -13.42
N VAL A 694 -12.62 -5.61 -12.81
CA VAL A 694 -12.78 -4.29 -13.42
C VAL A 694 -11.80 -3.35 -12.75
N CYS A 695 -10.98 -2.64 -13.51
CA CYS A 695 -10.05 -1.64 -12.98
C CYS A 695 -10.49 -0.25 -13.42
N SER A 696 -10.53 0.69 -12.47
CA SER A 696 -10.85 2.07 -12.76
C SER A 696 -9.71 2.77 -13.50
N GLY A 697 -10.00 3.93 -14.08
CA GLY A 697 -8.94 4.85 -14.53
C GLY A 697 -8.13 5.41 -13.35
N PRO A 698 -6.92 5.95 -13.60
CA PRO A 698 -6.03 6.47 -12.55
C PRO A 698 -6.63 7.65 -11.78
N ASP A 699 -7.58 8.37 -12.38
CA ASP A 699 -8.30 9.48 -11.75
C ASP A 699 -9.57 9.02 -11.01
N TRP A 700 -9.85 7.71 -10.94
CA TRP A 700 -11.12 7.16 -10.48
C TRP A 700 -10.94 6.08 -9.42
N GLN A 701 -11.90 5.97 -8.51
CA GLN A 701 -12.01 4.87 -7.53
C GLN A 701 -13.44 4.32 -7.48
N PHE A 702 -13.59 3.04 -7.14
CA PHE A 702 -14.90 2.42 -7.01
C PHE A 702 -15.46 2.60 -5.60
N ASN A 703 -16.22 3.68 -5.42
CA ASN A 703 -16.76 4.07 -4.13
C ASN A 703 -18.25 4.41 -4.20
N THR A 704 -19.00 4.06 -3.16
CA THR A 704 -20.41 4.44 -2.99
C THR A 704 -20.54 5.85 -2.41
N PHE A 705 -19.65 6.22 -1.49
CA PHE A 705 -19.61 7.52 -0.83
C PHE A 705 -18.46 8.39 -1.34
N ASN A 706 -18.57 9.70 -1.15
CA ASN A 706 -17.54 10.65 -1.51
C ASN A 706 -16.46 10.66 -0.43
N GLU A 707 -15.22 10.39 -0.81
CA GLU A 707 -14.05 10.40 0.08
C GLU A 707 -12.95 11.27 -0.53
N PRO A 708 -12.44 12.28 0.20
CA PRO A 708 -11.46 13.24 -0.34
C PRO A 708 -10.02 12.71 -0.35
N GLY A 709 -9.81 11.48 0.11
CA GLY A 709 -8.49 10.88 0.19
C GLY A 709 -8.00 10.29 -1.12
N THR A 710 -7.22 9.24 -0.98
CA THR A 710 -6.44 8.55 -2.01
C THR A 710 -6.68 7.07 -1.89
N ALA A 711 -6.55 6.31 -2.98
CA ALA A 711 -6.88 4.88 -2.98
C ALA A 711 -5.71 4.02 -3.41
N HIS A 712 -5.86 2.72 -3.15
CA HIS A 712 -5.01 1.65 -3.66
C HIS A 712 -5.83 0.66 -4.51
N GLY A 713 -5.33 -0.55 -4.72
CA GLY A 713 -5.94 -1.59 -5.55
C GLY A 713 -5.81 -1.43 -7.08
N HIS A 714 -5.43 -0.25 -7.60
CA HIS A 714 -5.19 -0.06 -9.03
C HIS A 714 -4.01 -0.90 -9.56
N PRO A 715 -3.99 -1.27 -10.84
CA PRO A 715 -2.83 -1.91 -11.47
C PRO A 715 -1.76 -0.93 -11.97
N VAL A 716 -1.77 0.33 -11.50
CA VAL A 716 -0.92 1.41 -12.02
C VAL A 716 0.33 1.60 -11.18
N HIS A 717 1.33 2.27 -11.75
CA HIS A 717 2.66 2.42 -11.13
C HIS A 717 2.64 2.97 -9.70
N GLU A 718 1.79 3.95 -9.39
CA GLU A 718 1.69 4.61 -8.09
C GLU A 718 1.22 3.68 -6.96
N THR A 719 0.29 2.77 -7.25
CA THR A 719 -0.28 1.84 -6.27
C THR A 719 0.48 0.51 -6.25
N MET A 720 1.06 0.11 -7.38
CA MET A 720 1.86 -1.10 -7.49
C MET A 720 3.24 -0.95 -6.87
N ARG A 721 3.77 0.27 -6.71
CA ARG A 721 5.06 0.49 -6.02
C ARG A 721 4.88 0.67 -4.52
N ASN A 722 5.71 -0.05 -3.77
CA ASN A 722 5.74 -0.01 -2.32
C ASN A 722 7.13 0.34 -1.79
N SER A 723 7.19 0.68 -0.50
CA SER A 723 8.45 0.94 0.20
C SER A 723 9.15 -0.36 0.60
N LEU A 724 10.46 -0.48 0.35
CA LEU A 724 11.31 -1.53 0.90
C LEU A 724 12.71 -0.98 1.20
N PHE A 725 13.04 -0.91 2.49
CA PHE A 725 14.31 -0.45 3.02
C PHE A 725 14.86 -1.46 4.00
N VAL A 726 16.17 -1.65 3.99
CA VAL A 726 16.86 -2.61 4.86
C VAL A 726 18.11 -1.96 5.44
N SER A 727 18.34 -2.13 6.73
CA SER A 727 19.58 -1.76 7.40
C SER A 727 20.01 -2.82 8.42
N GLY A 728 21.26 -2.77 8.86
CA GLY A 728 21.81 -3.73 9.82
C GLY A 728 23.17 -4.30 9.40
N PRO A 729 23.64 -5.35 10.08
CA PRO A 729 25.00 -5.86 9.91
C PRO A 729 25.26 -6.36 8.48
N GLY A 730 26.31 -5.84 7.84
CA GLY A 730 26.70 -6.25 6.48
C GLY A 730 25.83 -5.73 5.35
N VAL A 731 24.77 -4.95 5.63
CA VAL A 731 23.96 -4.26 4.62
C VAL A 731 24.72 -3.05 4.08
N ARG A 732 24.59 -2.77 2.78
CA ARG A 732 25.19 -1.57 2.17
C ARG A 732 24.56 -0.30 2.77
N ARG A 733 25.36 0.73 2.97
CA ARG A 733 24.93 1.99 3.60
C ARG A 733 24.79 3.08 2.56
N GLY A 734 23.76 3.92 2.66
CA GLY A 734 23.52 5.00 1.70
C GLY A 734 23.29 4.48 0.28
N ALA A 735 22.75 3.28 0.13
CA ALA A 735 22.70 2.58 -1.14
C ALA A 735 21.28 2.52 -1.72
N LEU A 736 21.22 2.51 -3.05
CA LEU A 736 20.01 2.34 -3.84
C LEU A 736 20.17 1.11 -4.73
N LEU A 737 19.41 0.07 -4.44
CA LEU A 737 19.37 -1.15 -5.24
C LEU A 737 18.40 -0.94 -6.41
N THR A 738 18.96 -0.92 -7.61
CA THR A 738 18.20 -0.71 -8.87
C THR A 738 17.59 -2.01 -9.41
N ASP A 739 17.94 -3.17 -8.82
CA ASP A 739 17.33 -4.44 -9.17
C ASP A 739 15.88 -4.47 -8.68
N PRO A 740 14.88 -4.70 -9.56
CA PRO A 740 13.50 -4.73 -9.12
C PRO A 740 13.21 -5.96 -8.26
N ALA A 741 12.38 -5.75 -7.24
CA ALA A 741 11.92 -6.77 -6.31
C ALA A 741 10.39 -6.79 -6.27
N ARG A 742 9.85 -7.88 -5.75
CA ARG A 742 8.42 -8.04 -5.46
C ARG A 742 8.18 -8.31 -3.98
N ASN A 743 6.96 -8.10 -3.51
CA ASN A 743 6.57 -8.50 -2.14
C ASN A 743 6.82 -9.97 -1.81
N VAL A 744 6.72 -10.85 -2.81
CA VAL A 744 7.06 -12.27 -2.63
C VAL A 744 8.54 -12.51 -2.28
N ASP A 745 9.43 -11.56 -2.60
CA ASP A 745 10.87 -11.64 -2.30
C ASP A 745 11.18 -11.31 -0.82
N LEU A 746 10.23 -10.74 -0.08
CA LEU A 746 10.40 -10.35 1.33
C LEU A 746 10.67 -11.56 2.22
N MET A 747 9.79 -12.57 2.17
CA MET A 747 9.91 -13.76 3.03
C MET A 747 11.26 -14.47 2.89
N PRO A 748 11.71 -14.90 1.70
CA PRO A 748 12.99 -15.59 1.57
C PRO A 748 14.18 -14.70 1.98
N THR A 749 14.09 -13.39 1.78
CA THR A 749 15.12 -12.44 2.24
C THR A 749 15.22 -12.40 3.76
N VAL A 750 14.08 -12.31 4.46
CA VAL A 750 14.02 -12.30 5.93
C VAL A 750 14.46 -13.64 6.53
N LEU A 751 14.05 -14.77 5.92
CA LEU A 751 14.47 -16.09 6.40
C LEU A 751 15.99 -16.27 6.29
N GLU A 752 16.63 -15.78 5.22
CA GLU A 752 18.10 -15.76 5.14
C GLU A 752 18.74 -14.86 6.19
N MET A 753 18.20 -13.66 6.43
CA MET A 753 18.68 -12.76 7.49
C MET A 753 18.59 -13.37 8.89
N ALA A 754 17.53 -14.14 9.15
CA ALA A 754 17.30 -14.82 10.43
C ALA A 754 18.08 -16.15 10.56
N GLY A 755 18.73 -16.61 9.49
CA GLY A 755 19.43 -17.90 9.45
C GLY A 755 18.47 -19.11 9.50
N VAL A 756 17.28 -18.99 8.92
CA VAL A 756 16.23 -20.03 8.91
C VAL A 756 16.22 -20.75 7.57
N GLU A 757 16.33 -22.08 7.60
CA GLU A 757 16.26 -22.91 6.40
C GLU A 757 14.83 -23.00 5.84
N TYR A 758 14.72 -23.00 4.51
CA TYR A 758 13.46 -23.11 3.79
C TYR A 758 13.63 -23.87 2.46
N ASP A 759 12.54 -24.45 1.97
CA ASP A 759 12.49 -25.08 0.65
C ASP A 759 12.21 -24.01 -0.42
N GLY A 760 13.25 -23.63 -1.16
CA GLY A 760 13.14 -22.64 -2.24
C GLY A 760 12.24 -23.06 -3.40
N SER A 761 11.93 -24.36 -3.57
CA SER A 761 10.97 -24.82 -4.59
C SER A 761 9.51 -24.61 -4.18
N ALA A 762 9.26 -24.43 -2.87
CA ALA A 762 7.94 -24.17 -2.32
C ALA A 762 7.53 -22.69 -2.39
N ILE A 763 8.45 -21.79 -2.78
CA ILE A 763 8.31 -20.33 -2.73
C ILE A 763 8.51 -19.76 -4.14
N ASP A 764 7.78 -18.68 -4.50
CA ASP A 764 7.96 -18.01 -5.80
C ASP A 764 9.04 -16.91 -5.75
N GLY A 765 9.13 -16.22 -4.62
CA GLY A 765 10.10 -15.15 -4.39
C GLY A 765 11.55 -15.59 -4.26
N ARG A 766 12.46 -14.62 -4.34
CA ARG A 766 13.91 -14.83 -4.32
C ARG A 766 14.57 -13.92 -3.29
N PRO A 767 15.60 -14.40 -2.58
CA PRO A 767 16.30 -13.59 -1.59
C PRO A 767 17.11 -12.45 -2.24
N LEU A 768 16.99 -11.24 -1.71
CA LEU A 768 17.66 -10.03 -2.20
C LEU A 768 19.11 -9.95 -1.69
N ARG A 769 19.97 -10.87 -2.12
CA ARG A 769 21.36 -10.99 -1.61
C ARG A 769 22.29 -9.83 -2.01
N THR A 770 21.89 -8.99 -2.96
CA THR A 770 22.64 -7.80 -3.38
C THR A 770 22.56 -6.65 -2.37
N LEU A 771 21.63 -6.72 -1.40
CA LEU A 771 21.57 -5.83 -0.23
C LEU A 771 22.86 -5.87 0.59
N PHE A 772 23.51 -7.03 0.64
CA PHE A 772 24.70 -7.24 1.45
C PHE A 772 25.97 -6.86 0.70
N VAL A 773 26.96 -6.38 1.45
CA VAL A 773 28.32 -6.16 0.96
C VAL A 773 28.93 -7.53 0.60
N SER A 774 29.48 -7.65 -0.61
CA SER A 774 30.17 -8.87 -1.04
C SER A 774 31.64 -8.83 -0.65
N GLU A 775 32.17 -9.99 -0.23
CA GLU A 775 33.60 -10.22 0.00
C GLU A 775 34.40 -10.36 -1.31
N ARG A 776 33.71 -10.55 -2.45
CA ARG A 776 34.34 -10.60 -3.78
C ARG A 776 34.70 -9.19 -4.25
N VAL A 777 35.73 -9.07 -5.09
CA VAL A 777 36.17 -7.80 -5.70
C VAL A 777 34.96 -7.05 -6.26
N GLN A 778 34.66 -5.89 -5.67
CA GLN A 778 33.49 -5.11 -6.04
C GLN A 778 33.77 -4.40 -7.37
N PRO A 779 32.85 -4.45 -8.35
CA PRO A 779 32.90 -3.49 -9.45
C PRO A 779 32.88 -2.07 -8.86
N PRO A 780 33.47 -1.07 -9.55
CA PRO A 780 33.49 0.30 -9.06
C PRO A 780 32.06 0.75 -8.73
N THR A 781 31.86 1.14 -7.47
CA THR A 781 30.61 1.72 -7.00
C THR A 781 30.30 2.98 -7.81
N VAL A 782 29.15 3.00 -8.48
CA VAL A 782 28.66 4.24 -9.09
C VAL A 782 28.02 5.07 -7.99
N THR A 783 28.67 6.15 -7.59
CA THR A 783 28.07 7.14 -6.69
C THR A 783 27.34 8.20 -7.50
N THR A 784 26.08 8.43 -7.19
CA THR A 784 25.28 9.49 -7.79
C THR A 784 24.97 10.56 -6.75
N ALA A 785 25.24 11.81 -7.11
CA ALA A 785 24.73 12.96 -6.38
C ALA A 785 23.23 13.08 -6.65
N GLU A 786 22.44 13.19 -5.59
CA GLU A 786 21.02 13.56 -5.67
C GLU A 786 20.87 15.04 -5.37
N TYR A 787 20.10 15.75 -6.17
CA TYR A 787 19.90 17.19 -6.04
C TYR A 787 18.47 17.53 -5.62
N TRP A 788 18.27 18.68 -4.98
CA TRP A 788 16.94 19.16 -4.57
C TRP A 788 15.92 19.23 -5.70
N GLN A 789 16.36 19.47 -6.93
CA GLN A 789 15.49 19.57 -8.11
C GLN A 789 14.97 18.21 -8.59
N GLU A 790 15.61 17.12 -8.15
CA GLU A 790 15.25 15.74 -8.50
C GLU A 790 14.26 15.15 -7.50
N ILE A 791 14.12 15.75 -6.32
CA ILE A 791 13.05 15.41 -5.38
C ILE A 791 11.78 16.03 -5.95
N ASP A 792 10.87 15.17 -6.40
CA ASP A 792 9.55 15.61 -6.85
C ASP A 792 8.78 16.17 -5.66
N LEU A 793 8.83 17.48 -5.50
CA LEU A 793 7.99 18.18 -4.56
C LEU A 793 6.71 18.69 -5.27
N GLY A 794 6.43 18.28 -6.51
CA GLY A 794 5.26 18.70 -7.27
C GLY A 794 3.94 18.54 -6.51
N GLY A 795 2.98 19.42 -6.82
CA GLY A 795 1.67 19.41 -6.15
C GLY A 795 1.52 20.41 -5.00
N TRP A 796 2.45 21.35 -4.82
CA TRP A 796 2.33 22.47 -3.86
C TRP A 796 1.13 23.41 -4.09
N GLN A 797 0.41 23.24 -5.21
CA GLN A 797 -0.81 23.98 -5.46
C GLN A 797 -1.88 23.57 -4.46
N ARG A 798 -2.68 24.54 -4.03
CA ARG A 798 -3.89 24.28 -3.28
C ARG A 798 -4.81 23.37 -4.09
N LEU A 799 -5.33 22.32 -3.46
CA LEU A 799 -6.41 21.51 -4.00
C LEU A 799 -7.68 21.73 -3.18
N ASP A 800 -8.79 21.80 -3.88
CA ASP A 800 -10.13 21.84 -3.30
C ASP A 800 -10.86 20.55 -3.73
N TYR A 801 -11.68 20.00 -2.85
CA TYR A 801 -12.49 18.81 -3.11
C TYR A 801 -13.95 19.22 -3.26
N GLU A 802 -14.54 18.85 -4.39
CA GLU A 802 -15.96 19.05 -4.66
C GLU A 802 -16.68 17.71 -4.70
N PRO A 803 -17.47 17.36 -3.67
CA PRO A 803 -18.22 16.11 -3.64
C PRO A 803 -19.22 16.02 -4.80
N ARG A 804 -19.26 14.87 -5.48
CA ARG A 804 -20.23 14.63 -6.56
C ARG A 804 -21.58 14.12 -6.04
N PRO A 805 -22.69 14.31 -6.77
CA PRO A 805 -23.95 13.69 -6.40
C PRO A 805 -23.80 12.17 -6.23
N ILE A 806 -24.24 11.64 -5.08
CA ILE A 806 -24.30 10.20 -4.85
C ILE A 806 -25.54 9.62 -5.54
N TYR A 807 -25.48 8.35 -5.92
CA TYR A 807 -26.59 7.68 -6.58
C TYR A 807 -27.87 7.74 -5.71
N PRO A 808 -29.04 8.18 -6.21
CA PRO A 808 -30.18 8.47 -5.34
C PRO A 808 -30.75 7.30 -4.56
N ILE A 809 -30.68 6.08 -5.10
CA ILE A 809 -31.20 4.86 -4.44
C ILE A 809 -30.06 4.20 -3.68
N GLN A 810 -29.96 4.55 -2.40
CA GLN A 810 -28.90 4.06 -1.52
C GLN A 810 -29.16 2.62 -1.07
N PRO A 811 -28.12 1.77 -1.01
CA PRO A 811 -28.28 0.37 -0.63
C PRO A 811 -28.75 0.21 0.81
N GLU A 812 -29.64 -0.76 1.01
CA GLU A 812 -30.05 -1.16 2.35
C GLU A 812 -28.95 -2.00 2.99
N SER A 813 -28.63 -1.69 4.24
CA SER A 813 -27.78 -2.58 5.03
C SER A 813 -28.54 -3.88 5.32
N ILE A 814 -27.92 -5.01 5.01
CA ILE A 814 -28.44 -6.35 5.28
C ILE A 814 -28.57 -6.57 6.80
N ASN A 815 -27.73 -5.90 7.59
CA ASN A 815 -27.86 -5.81 9.05
C ASN A 815 -28.71 -4.57 9.38
N ARG A 816 -29.73 -4.69 10.23
CA ARG A 816 -30.57 -3.56 10.67
C ARG A 816 -29.78 -2.73 11.69
N PRO A 817 -29.13 -1.62 11.30
CA PRO A 817 -28.11 -0.97 12.15
C PRO A 817 -28.72 -0.32 13.41
N LYS A 818 -30.03 -0.05 13.39
CA LYS A 818 -30.79 0.55 14.50
C LYS A 818 -31.54 -0.48 15.34
N SER A 819 -31.44 -1.78 15.02
CA SER A 819 -32.11 -2.83 15.79
C SER A 819 -31.18 -3.42 16.83
N GLN A 820 -31.51 -3.23 18.11
CA GLN A 820 -30.83 -3.87 19.24
C GLN A 820 -31.06 -5.39 19.31
N LEU A 821 -31.98 -5.92 18.49
CA LEU A 821 -32.35 -7.34 18.42
C LEU A 821 -31.78 -8.03 17.17
N ASP A 822 -31.01 -7.31 16.35
CA ASP A 822 -30.32 -7.93 15.22
C ASP A 822 -29.21 -8.85 15.76
N LEU A 823 -29.36 -10.16 15.55
CA LEU A 823 -28.41 -11.17 16.01
C LEU A 823 -26.99 -10.88 15.53
N ASN A 824 -26.79 -10.26 14.36
CA ASN A 824 -25.46 -9.94 13.85
C ASN A 824 -24.83 -8.77 14.64
N ASN A 825 -25.61 -7.76 15.02
CA ASN A 825 -25.14 -6.68 15.90
C ASN A 825 -24.93 -7.17 17.33
N VAL A 826 -25.78 -8.08 17.82
CA VAL A 826 -25.63 -8.70 19.15
C VAL A 826 -24.39 -9.59 19.18
N VAL A 827 -24.16 -10.43 18.16
CA VAL A 827 -22.94 -11.25 18.06
C VAL A 827 -21.70 -10.37 17.91
N TYR A 828 -21.74 -9.31 17.09
CA TYR A 828 -20.63 -8.36 16.96
C TYR A 828 -20.34 -7.62 18.27
N ASN A 829 -21.37 -7.09 18.94
CA ASN A 829 -21.23 -6.43 20.24
C ASN A 829 -20.85 -7.42 21.34
N THR A 830 -21.30 -8.68 21.31
CA THR A 830 -20.99 -9.67 22.35
C THR A 830 -19.59 -10.25 22.17
N LEU A 831 -19.14 -10.46 20.92
CA LEU A 831 -17.76 -10.86 20.62
C LEU A 831 -16.79 -9.71 20.89
N SER A 832 -17.15 -8.46 20.54
CA SER A 832 -16.35 -7.29 20.92
C SER A 832 -16.38 -7.03 22.43
N LEU A 833 -17.47 -7.32 23.14
CA LEU A 833 -17.55 -7.28 24.61
C LEU A 833 -16.76 -8.42 25.28
N GLN A 834 -16.58 -9.57 24.64
CA GLN A 834 -15.68 -10.62 25.12
C GLN A 834 -14.19 -10.24 24.94
N GLU A 835 -13.90 -9.32 24.02
CA GLU A 835 -12.57 -8.73 23.80
C GLU A 835 -12.29 -7.51 24.70
N VAL A 836 -13.33 -6.81 25.16
CA VAL A 836 -13.22 -5.85 26.26
C VAL A 836 -13.07 -6.62 27.57
N SER A 837 -11.83 -6.73 28.06
CA SER A 837 -11.48 -7.36 29.33
C SER A 837 -12.57 -7.12 30.39
N VAL A 838 -13.07 -8.19 31.04
CA VAL A 838 -14.01 -8.14 32.19
C VAL A 838 -13.53 -7.17 33.28
N ASN A 839 -12.22 -6.88 33.32
CA ASN A 839 -11.61 -5.90 34.23
C ASN A 839 -11.95 -4.44 33.89
N ARG A 840 -12.22 -4.10 32.62
CA ARG A 840 -12.62 -2.75 32.18
C ARG A 840 -14.08 -2.46 32.50
N LEU A 841 -14.97 -3.43 32.33
CA LEU A 841 -16.37 -3.33 32.81
C LEU A 841 -16.44 -3.04 34.32
N LEU A 842 -15.54 -3.64 35.11
CA LEU A 842 -15.41 -3.36 36.54
C LEU A 842 -14.86 -1.94 36.80
N ASP A 843 -13.78 -1.53 36.12
CA ASP A 843 -13.21 -0.18 36.29
C ASP A 843 -14.18 0.94 35.81
N ASP A 844 -14.94 0.70 34.75
CA ASP A 844 -15.92 1.63 34.20
C ASP A 844 -17.11 1.83 35.15
N SER A 845 -17.54 0.76 35.84
CA SER A 845 -18.55 0.81 36.91
C SER A 845 -18.13 1.70 38.08
N PHE A 846 -16.82 1.78 38.37
CA PHE A 846 -16.29 2.62 39.45
C PHE A 846 -16.03 4.07 39.03
N SER A 847 -15.87 4.35 37.73
CA SER A 847 -15.64 5.72 37.22
C SER A 847 -16.91 6.59 37.24
N LEU A 848 -18.09 5.97 37.07
CA LEU A 848 -19.40 6.63 37.17
C LEU A 848 -19.74 7.08 38.60
N LEU A 849 -19.01 6.60 39.61
CA LEU A 849 -19.19 6.94 41.02
C LEU A 849 -18.34 8.14 41.49
N GLY A 850 -17.80 8.94 40.55
CA GLY A 850 -17.23 10.27 40.84
C GLY A 850 -15.82 10.27 41.45
N ASN A 851 -15.16 9.12 41.57
CA ASN A 851 -13.78 9.05 42.08
C ASN A 851 -12.76 9.09 40.93
N ARG A 852 -12.01 10.19 40.80
CA ARG A 852 -10.87 10.36 39.86
C ARG A 852 -9.65 9.44 40.12
N ARG A 853 -9.79 8.40 40.95
CA ARG A 853 -8.73 7.41 41.22
C ARG A 853 -9.21 6.03 40.81
N ARG A 854 -8.62 5.50 39.72
CA ARG A 854 -8.79 4.11 39.24
C ARG A 854 -8.26 3.13 40.32
N PRO A 855 -9.12 2.42 41.08
CA PRO A 855 -8.69 1.67 42.27
C PRO A 855 -7.84 0.43 41.91
N ILE A 856 -8.19 -0.26 40.83
CA ILE A 856 -7.54 -1.50 40.38
C ILE A 856 -6.12 -1.22 39.83
N ARG A 857 -5.93 -0.07 39.16
CA ARG A 857 -4.63 0.46 38.69
C ARG A 857 -3.61 0.64 39.83
N THR A 858 -4.08 0.88 41.06
CA THR A 858 -3.22 1.05 42.25
C THR A 858 -3.01 -0.26 43.00
N LEU A 859 -4.01 -1.15 43.00
CA LEU A 859 -3.95 -2.45 43.67
C LEU A 859 -3.01 -3.42 42.94
N PHE A 860 -3.04 -3.47 41.60
CA PHE A 860 -2.18 -4.36 40.81
C PHE A 860 -0.72 -3.88 40.69
N ARG A 861 -0.50 -2.56 40.63
CA ARG A 861 0.86 -1.99 40.68
C ARG A 861 1.52 -2.26 42.05
N ARG A 862 0.72 -2.31 43.13
CA ARG A 862 1.20 -2.71 44.46
C ARG A 862 1.44 -4.21 44.57
N THR A 863 0.60 -5.08 44.00
CA THR A 863 0.83 -6.53 44.05
C THR A 863 1.97 -7.00 43.15
N MET A 864 2.23 -6.34 42.02
CA MET A 864 3.42 -6.62 41.18
C MET A 864 4.73 -6.17 41.83
N ASN A 865 4.79 -4.96 42.40
CA ASN A 865 5.95 -4.53 43.20
C ASN A 865 6.18 -5.46 44.40
N TRP A 866 5.12 -6.04 44.97
CA TRP A 866 5.21 -7.02 46.06
C TRP A 866 5.70 -8.40 45.59
N SER A 867 5.35 -8.83 44.37
CA SER A 867 5.87 -10.08 43.77
C SER A 867 7.31 -9.97 43.29
N GLU A 868 7.73 -8.80 42.76
CA GLU A 868 9.11 -8.53 42.37
C GLU A 868 10.04 -8.42 43.60
N SER A 869 9.55 -7.80 44.68
CA SER A 869 10.27 -7.76 45.97
C SER A 869 10.49 -9.15 46.57
N ARG A 870 9.54 -10.09 46.40
CA ARG A 870 9.68 -11.50 46.83
C ARG A 870 10.59 -12.31 45.90
N ALA A 871 10.61 -12.02 44.61
CA ALA A 871 11.51 -12.66 43.65
C ALA A 871 12.97 -12.20 43.85
N ALA A 872 13.20 -10.96 44.27
CA ALA A 872 14.50 -10.45 44.68
C ALA A 872 14.95 -11.02 46.05
N ALA A 873 14.03 -11.13 47.03
CA ALA A 873 14.34 -11.71 48.35
C ALA A 873 14.63 -13.22 48.30
N ARG A 874 14.08 -13.97 47.33
CA ARG A 874 14.38 -15.40 47.14
C ARG A 874 15.67 -15.67 46.37
N ARG A 875 16.28 -14.68 45.70
CA ARG A 875 17.60 -14.81 45.05
C ARG A 875 18.78 -14.49 45.98
N GLY A 876 18.51 -14.09 47.23
CA GLY A 876 19.51 -13.86 48.27
C GLY A 876 19.70 -15.02 49.26
N GLN A 877 19.00 -16.14 49.07
CA GLN A 877 19.15 -17.36 49.87
C GLN A 877 19.01 -18.61 48.99
N THR A 878 19.99 -18.82 48.11
CA THR A 878 20.49 -20.13 47.63
C THR A 878 21.81 -19.91 46.94
#